data_AF-A0A7W6PKR3-F1
#
_entry.id   AF-A0A7W6PKR3-F1
#
_cell.length_a   1.000
_cell.length_b   1.000
_cell.length_c   1.000
_cell.angle_alpha   90.00
_cell.angle_beta   90.00
_cell.angle_gamma   90.00
#
_symmetry.space_group_name_H-M   'P 1'
#
loop_
_entity.id
_entity.type
_entity.pdbx_description
1 polymer ?
#
loop_
_entity_poly.entity_id
_entity_poly.type
_entity_poly.pdbx_seq_one_letter_code
_entity_poly.pdbx_strand_id
1 'polypeptide(L)'
;MPKRTDLKTILIIGAGPIVIGQACEFDYSGAQACKALRDEGYRVVLVNSNPATIMTDPDMADAVYIEPINWQTVEKIIAKEKPDALLPTMGGQTALNCALDLADHGVLEKYNVELIGAKREAIRMAEDRELFRVAMGEIGLDCPKAEVAHTLEEALDIQTRVGYPTIIRPSFTLGGSGGGIAYNREELIEIVGRGLELSPTTEVLVEESVLGWKEFEMEVVRDTADNCIIVCAIENLDPMGVHTGDSITVAPAQTLTDKEYQRLRDASIAVLRKIGVDTGGSNVQFGISPTTGRVVVIEMNPRVSRSSALASKATGFPIAKVAAKLAVGYTLDELKNEITGGLTPASFEPSIDYVVTKIPRFAFEKFPQADARLTTQMKSVGEVMAMGRTFQESLQKALRGLETGKIGLDPTGLDLGSEDDMAALKRELKAPGPERLFYVGDAFRAGMSVADVYALSFIDPWFLDQIEELISHEQQLADDGMPALDAARLRTLKRAGFSDARLAELTGTNEESVRTLRRALKVRPVYKRVDSCAAEFATSTAYLYSTYEDECEALPTDRDKIMILGGGPNRIGQGIEFDYCCVHAALALRDDGYETIMVNCNPETVSTDYDTSDRLYFEPLTLEDVLEIVELEQPKGVIVQYGGQTPLKLARALEANGVPVIGTSPDSIDLAEDRERFQQLVDKLGLKQPPNRIARNAEEALVLAREIGYPLVVRPSYVLGGRAMEIVYGESDLARYVRDAVKVSNDSPVLLDRFLDNAVEVDVDIIADKDGNVLIGGLMEHIEEAGVHSGDSSCSLPPYSLSAKTQAELRRQVVMLAEGLNVVGLMNTQFAVQVNEAGDDVVFLLEVNPRASRTVPFVSKAIGIPLAKIAARCMAGKTLAEQGATKEIVPDYYSVKEAIFPFAKFQGVDPILGPEMRSTGEVMGVGRSFSAAFARAQEAGGIKAPPVGKAFVSVRDPDKQRVLPVAQALVERGYTLVATRGTGAWLQQNGLSCEIVNKVAEGRPHIVDSIKNGEIVYIVNTTEGRAAISDSFSIRREALQHRVTYSTTVAGAKALVHSLEFRGTGPVWSLQELHKELEA
;
A
#
# COMPACT_ATOMS: atom_id res chain seq x y z
N MET A 1 -24.40 16.29 -24.67
CA MET A 1 -23.63 17.04 -25.70
C MET A 1 -22.41 16.18 -25.96
N PRO A 2 -22.00 15.94 -27.21
CA PRO A 2 -20.83 15.11 -27.47
C PRO A 2 -19.55 15.76 -26.92
N LYS A 3 -18.44 15.01 -26.98
CA LYS A 3 -17.11 15.47 -26.54
C LYS A 3 -16.79 16.93 -26.87
N ARG A 4 -16.14 17.61 -25.92
CA ARG A 4 -15.67 18.99 -26.06
C ARG A 4 -14.57 19.12 -27.10
N THR A 5 -14.78 19.99 -28.08
CA THR A 5 -13.84 20.24 -29.20
C THR A 5 -12.93 21.46 -28.97
N ASP A 6 -13.24 22.26 -27.96
CA ASP A 6 -12.45 23.41 -27.54
C ASP A 6 -11.22 23.00 -26.70
N LEU A 7 -11.24 21.80 -26.11
CA LEU A 7 -10.11 21.20 -25.42
C LEU A 7 -9.35 20.25 -26.37
N LYS A 8 -8.02 20.25 -26.29
CA LYS A 8 -7.15 19.31 -27.02
C LYS A 8 -6.15 18.63 -26.12
N THR A 9 -5.56 19.37 -25.18
CA THR A 9 -4.56 18.88 -24.23
C THR A 9 -5.09 18.95 -22.81
N ILE A 10 -5.07 17.83 -22.10
CA ILE A 10 -5.55 17.73 -20.72
C ILE A 10 -4.42 17.28 -19.81
N LEU A 11 -4.18 18.04 -18.74
CA LEU A 11 -3.26 17.68 -17.67
C LEU A 11 -4.01 16.94 -16.56
N ILE A 12 -3.55 15.74 -16.23
CA ILE A 12 -3.99 14.96 -15.07
C ILE A 12 -2.94 15.06 -13.97
N ILE A 13 -3.37 15.28 -12.73
CA ILE A 13 -2.49 15.19 -11.56
C ILE A 13 -2.73 13.85 -10.86
N GLY A 14 -1.69 13.03 -10.75
CA GLY A 14 -1.71 11.78 -10.00
C GLY A 14 -1.60 11.99 -8.48
N ALA A 15 -1.68 10.91 -7.72
CA ALA A 15 -1.68 10.98 -6.25
C ALA A 15 -0.29 11.13 -5.61
N GLY A 16 0.78 10.80 -6.35
CA GLY A 16 2.12 10.69 -5.78
C GLY A 16 2.34 9.33 -5.12
N PRO A 17 3.22 9.24 -4.11
CA PRO A 17 3.55 7.97 -3.47
C PRO A 17 2.40 7.40 -2.65
N ILE A 18 2.45 6.07 -2.46
CA ILE A 18 1.52 5.33 -1.61
C ILE A 18 1.75 5.65 -0.13
N VAL A 19 0.69 6.07 0.56
CA VAL A 19 0.67 6.35 2.00
C VAL A 19 -0.60 5.78 2.64
N ILE A 20 -0.59 5.56 3.96
CA ILE A 20 -1.80 5.17 4.69
C ILE A 20 -2.90 6.22 4.48
N GLY A 21 -4.00 5.79 3.85
CA GLY A 21 -5.13 6.63 3.49
C GLY A 21 -5.10 7.19 2.05
N GLN A 22 -4.03 6.97 1.28
CA GLN A 22 -3.93 7.28 -0.14
C GLN A 22 -3.11 6.20 -0.85
N ALA A 23 -3.76 5.18 -1.40
CA ALA A 23 -3.07 3.98 -1.88
C ALA A 23 -3.27 3.75 -3.39
N CYS A 24 -3.39 2.48 -3.78
CA CYS A 24 -3.34 2.04 -5.17
C CYS A 24 -4.58 2.46 -5.97
N GLU A 25 -5.67 2.83 -5.28
CA GLU A 25 -6.95 3.21 -5.88
C GLU A 25 -6.81 4.37 -6.88
N PHE A 26 -5.78 5.21 -6.71
CA PHE A 26 -5.50 6.34 -7.57
C PHE A 26 -4.59 6.01 -8.76
N ASP A 27 -3.80 4.94 -8.71
CA ASP A 27 -3.19 4.40 -9.93
C ASP A 27 -4.27 3.77 -10.81
N TYR A 28 -5.15 2.96 -10.22
CA TYR A 28 -6.32 2.41 -10.92
C TYR A 28 -7.17 3.52 -11.56
N SER A 29 -7.59 4.51 -10.77
CA SER A 29 -8.42 5.61 -11.27
C SER A 29 -7.70 6.48 -12.30
N GLY A 30 -6.43 6.80 -12.05
CA GLY A 30 -5.59 7.58 -12.95
C GLY A 30 -5.34 6.88 -14.29
N ALA A 31 -5.05 5.58 -14.26
CA ALA A 31 -4.87 4.76 -15.46
C ALA A 31 -6.15 4.68 -16.30
N GLN A 32 -7.31 4.51 -15.66
CA GLN A 32 -8.60 4.56 -16.35
C GLN A 32 -8.87 5.92 -16.98
N ALA A 33 -8.57 7.02 -16.28
CA ALA A 33 -8.74 8.37 -16.82
C ALA A 33 -7.81 8.64 -18.01
N CYS A 34 -6.53 8.26 -17.92
CA CYS A 34 -5.57 8.36 -19.03
C CYS A 34 -6.08 7.60 -20.27
N LYS A 35 -6.48 6.33 -20.09
CA LYS A 35 -7.03 5.50 -21.16
C LYS A 35 -8.29 6.13 -21.78
N ALA A 36 -9.24 6.53 -20.94
CA ALA A 36 -10.51 7.13 -21.39
C ALA A 36 -10.29 8.38 -22.26
N LEU A 37 -9.45 9.31 -21.82
CA LEU A 37 -9.21 10.55 -22.55
C LEU A 37 -8.42 10.32 -23.84
N ARG A 38 -7.46 9.38 -23.82
CA ARG A 38 -6.69 9.03 -25.01
C ARG A 38 -7.55 8.36 -26.08
N ASP A 39 -8.46 7.45 -25.68
CA ASP A 39 -9.41 6.79 -26.59
C ASP A 39 -10.34 7.80 -27.29
N GLU A 40 -10.64 8.92 -26.63
CA GLU A 40 -11.44 10.02 -27.20
C GLU A 40 -10.63 10.98 -28.09
N GLY A 41 -9.32 10.78 -28.19
CA GLY A 41 -8.39 11.52 -29.03
C GLY A 41 -7.84 12.81 -28.42
N TYR A 42 -7.91 12.96 -27.09
CA TYR A 42 -7.20 14.04 -26.40
C TYR A 42 -5.72 13.73 -26.27
N ARG A 43 -4.91 14.79 -26.28
CA ARG A 43 -3.52 14.73 -25.84
C ARG A 43 -3.50 14.73 -24.31
N VAL A 44 -2.98 13.68 -23.70
CA VAL A 44 -2.93 13.51 -22.25
C VAL A 44 -1.53 13.84 -21.75
N VAL A 45 -1.46 14.79 -20.81
CA VAL A 45 -0.26 15.07 -20.01
C VAL A 45 -0.53 14.56 -18.60
N LEU A 46 0.41 13.84 -18.02
CA LEU A 46 0.28 13.31 -16.67
C LEU A 46 1.48 13.75 -15.82
N VAL A 47 1.23 14.14 -14.58
CA VAL A 47 2.27 14.26 -13.55
C VAL A 47 1.98 13.33 -12.38
N ASN A 48 2.91 12.43 -12.06
CA ASN A 48 2.86 11.59 -10.87
C ASN A 48 4.28 11.15 -10.48
N SER A 49 4.69 11.42 -9.24
CA SER A 49 6.04 11.11 -8.76
C SER A 49 6.29 9.63 -8.47
N ASN A 50 5.25 8.80 -8.40
CA ASN A 50 5.38 7.38 -8.07
C ASN A 50 5.72 6.53 -9.31
N PRO A 51 6.92 5.94 -9.40
CA PRO A 51 7.36 5.15 -10.56
C PRO A 51 6.71 3.77 -10.66
N ALA A 52 6.13 3.26 -9.58
CA ALA A 52 5.56 1.92 -9.52
C ALA A 52 4.15 1.81 -10.10
N THR A 53 3.64 2.91 -10.66
CA THR A 53 2.27 3.01 -11.18
C THR A 53 2.17 2.59 -12.65
N ILE A 54 1.04 2.02 -13.05
CA ILE A 54 0.73 1.75 -14.45
C ILE A 54 0.40 3.04 -15.19
N MET A 55 -0.27 4.01 -14.55
CA MET A 55 -0.60 5.29 -15.18
C MET A 55 0.64 6.06 -15.67
N THR A 56 1.82 5.83 -15.09
CA THR A 56 3.10 6.43 -15.51
C THR A 56 3.85 5.63 -16.57
N ASP A 57 3.26 4.57 -17.11
CA ASP A 57 3.86 3.91 -18.28
C ASP A 57 3.91 4.89 -19.46
N PRO A 58 5.02 4.92 -20.23
CA PRO A 58 5.17 5.83 -21.36
C PRO A 58 4.05 5.72 -22.40
N ASP A 59 3.44 4.53 -22.50
CA ASP A 59 2.36 4.22 -23.44
C ASP A 59 0.96 4.58 -22.91
N MET A 60 0.82 5.13 -21.70
CA MET A 60 -0.51 5.48 -21.13
C MET A 60 -0.92 6.94 -21.40
N ALA A 61 0.04 7.84 -21.59
CA ALA A 61 -0.21 9.25 -21.92
C ALA A 61 0.82 9.79 -22.92
N ASP A 62 0.53 10.91 -23.57
CA ASP A 62 1.44 11.51 -24.57
C ASP A 62 2.69 12.14 -23.95
N ALA A 63 2.57 12.65 -22.71
CA ALA A 63 3.69 13.18 -21.94
C ALA A 63 3.51 12.80 -20.45
N VAL A 64 4.40 11.96 -19.95
CA VAL A 64 4.40 11.48 -18.56
C VAL A 64 5.55 12.12 -17.80
N TYR A 65 5.25 12.84 -16.73
CA TYR A 65 6.19 13.48 -15.83
C TYR A 65 6.25 12.73 -14.51
N ILE A 66 7.39 12.06 -14.25
CA ILE A 66 7.74 11.57 -12.92
C ILE A 66 8.53 12.68 -12.21
N GLU A 67 7.79 13.62 -11.64
CA GLU A 67 8.30 14.85 -11.02
C GLU A 67 7.54 15.17 -9.72
N PRO A 68 8.11 15.99 -8.81
CA PRO A 68 7.42 16.42 -7.59
C PRO A 68 6.05 17.06 -7.84
N ILE A 69 5.04 16.66 -7.07
CA ILE A 69 3.66 17.17 -7.18
C ILE A 69 3.48 18.39 -6.26
N ASN A 70 4.15 19.48 -6.61
CA ASN A 70 3.97 20.80 -5.98
C ASN A 70 3.65 21.85 -7.05
N TRP A 71 2.98 22.94 -6.65
CA TRP A 71 2.49 23.93 -7.62
C TRP A 71 3.61 24.55 -8.45
N GLN A 72 4.82 24.71 -7.89
CA GLN A 72 5.96 25.28 -8.60
C GLN A 72 6.44 24.37 -9.74
N THR A 73 6.49 23.06 -9.49
CA THR A 73 6.90 22.07 -10.48
C THR A 73 5.82 21.87 -11.53
N VAL A 74 4.56 21.78 -11.10
CA VAL A 74 3.43 21.66 -12.02
C VAL A 74 3.24 22.92 -12.86
N GLU A 75 3.55 24.12 -12.35
CA GLU A 75 3.61 25.34 -13.17
C GLU A 75 4.64 25.20 -14.31
N LYS A 76 5.83 24.64 -14.05
CA LYS A 76 6.84 24.41 -15.10
C LYS A 76 6.31 23.46 -16.18
N ILE A 77 5.58 22.41 -15.78
CA ILE A 77 4.94 21.48 -16.71
C ILE A 77 3.86 22.22 -17.53
N ILE A 78 2.98 22.98 -16.88
CA ILE A 78 1.95 23.79 -17.56
C ILE A 78 2.58 24.78 -18.56
N ALA A 79 3.67 25.46 -18.17
CA ALA A 79 4.36 26.40 -19.03
C ALA A 79 4.98 25.74 -20.28
N LYS A 80 5.46 24.51 -20.14
CA LYS A 80 6.07 23.71 -21.21
C LYS A 80 5.00 23.09 -22.13
N GLU A 81 4.00 22.47 -21.52
CA GLU A 81 2.99 21.63 -22.20
C GLU A 81 1.77 22.39 -22.70
N LYS A 82 1.48 23.55 -22.09
CA LYS A 82 0.34 24.41 -22.39
C LYS A 82 -0.99 23.65 -22.48
N PRO A 83 -1.39 22.91 -21.42
CA PRO A 83 -2.67 22.20 -21.42
C PRO A 83 -3.84 23.18 -21.51
N ASP A 84 -4.91 22.78 -22.20
CA ASP A 84 -6.15 23.56 -22.27
C ASP A 84 -6.97 23.38 -20.98
N ALA A 85 -6.89 22.20 -20.36
CA ALA A 85 -7.60 21.87 -19.13
C ALA A 85 -6.77 21.05 -18.14
N LEU A 86 -7.17 21.08 -16.87
CA LEU A 86 -6.62 20.31 -15.76
C LEU A 86 -7.72 19.49 -15.10
N LEU A 87 -7.49 18.18 -14.94
CA LEU A 87 -8.38 17.24 -14.26
C LEU A 87 -7.78 16.86 -12.88
N PRO A 88 -8.29 17.41 -11.76
CA PRO A 88 -7.70 17.22 -10.43
C PRO A 88 -8.35 16.08 -9.62
N THR A 89 -9.38 15.44 -10.15
CA THR A 89 -10.27 14.55 -9.39
C THR A 89 -9.86 13.07 -9.39
N MET A 90 -8.67 12.74 -9.91
CA MET A 90 -8.18 11.36 -10.07
C MET A 90 -6.99 11.02 -9.16
N GLY A 91 -6.41 12.01 -8.46
CA GLY A 91 -5.17 11.86 -7.68
C GLY A 91 -5.33 12.14 -6.19
N GLY A 92 -6.48 11.80 -5.61
CA GLY A 92 -6.72 11.93 -4.17
C GLY A 92 -6.61 13.37 -3.66
N GLN A 93 -6.19 13.52 -2.40
CA GLN A 93 -6.03 14.84 -1.78
C GLN A 93 -4.83 15.60 -2.36
N THR A 94 -3.76 14.89 -2.72
CA THR A 94 -2.57 15.52 -3.33
C THR A 94 -2.96 16.33 -4.57
N ALA A 95 -3.78 15.75 -5.46
CA ALA A 95 -4.20 16.43 -6.68
C ALA A 95 -5.13 17.62 -6.41
N LEU A 96 -6.10 17.48 -5.49
CA LEU A 96 -6.99 18.58 -5.11
C LEU A 96 -6.22 19.76 -4.50
N ASN A 97 -5.34 19.48 -3.54
CA ASN A 97 -4.52 20.51 -2.88
C ASN A 97 -3.61 21.21 -3.90
N CYS A 98 -2.94 20.47 -4.78
CA CYS A 98 -2.09 21.04 -5.82
C CYS A 98 -2.89 21.91 -6.81
N ALA A 99 -4.09 21.47 -7.20
CA ALA A 99 -4.96 22.24 -8.10
C ALA A 99 -5.47 23.54 -7.45
N LEU A 100 -5.81 23.50 -6.16
CA LEU A 100 -6.17 24.69 -5.40
C LEU A 100 -4.97 25.64 -5.25
N ASP A 101 -3.78 25.14 -4.92
CA ASP A 101 -2.56 25.96 -4.86
C ASP A 101 -2.27 26.64 -6.20
N LEU A 102 -2.36 25.91 -7.32
CA LEU A 102 -2.19 26.47 -8.67
C LEU A 102 -3.21 27.58 -8.97
N ALA A 103 -4.46 27.42 -8.55
CA ALA A 103 -5.49 28.43 -8.71
C ALA A 103 -5.23 29.65 -7.79
N ASP A 104 -4.85 29.42 -6.54
CA ASP A 104 -4.61 30.44 -5.52
C ASP A 104 -3.38 31.30 -5.85
N HIS A 105 -2.37 30.69 -6.45
CA HIS A 105 -1.19 31.37 -6.99
C HIS A 105 -1.40 31.99 -8.38
N GLY A 106 -2.61 31.92 -8.95
CA GLY A 106 -2.96 32.52 -10.24
C GLY A 106 -2.32 31.85 -11.47
N VAL A 107 -1.80 30.63 -11.32
CA VAL A 107 -1.14 29.88 -12.40
C VAL A 107 -2.14 29.47 -13.48
N LEU A 108 -3.31 28.97 -13.09
CA LEU A 108 -4.34 28.54 -14.04
C LEU A 108 -4.83 29.71 -14.91
N GLU A 109 -5.03 30.89 -14.31
CA GLU A 109 -5.40 32.12 -15.04
C GLU A 109 -4.26 32.60 -15.95
N LYS A 110 -3.02 32.59 -15.46
CA LYS A 110 -1.83 33.01 -16.21
C LYS A 110 -1.62 32.23 -17.52
N TYR A 111 -1.93 30.92 -17.52
CA TYR A 111 -1.77 30.06 -18.69
C TYR A 111 -3.09 29.68 -19.37
N ASN A 112 -4.22 30.23 -18.93
CA ASN A 112 -5.56 29.95 -19.45
C ASN A 112 -5.90 28.45 -19.43
N VAL A 113 -5.66 27.80 -18.29
CA VAL A 113 -5.97 26.38 -18.06
C VAL A 113 -7.31 26.25 -17.35
N GLU A 114 -8.27 25.57 -17.97
CA GLU A 114 -9.59 25.35 -17.38
C GLU A 114 -9.57 24.18 -16.37
N LEU A 115 -10.21 24.35 -15.21
CA LEU A 115 -10.40 23.25 -14.26
C LEU A 115 -11.65 22.45 -14.62
N ILE A 116 -11.49 21.19 -15.02
CA ILE A 116 -12.59 20.28 -15.42
C ILE A 116 -12.80 19.17 -14.39
N GLY A 117 -13.94 18.49 -14.45
CA GLY A 117 -14.35 17.47 -13.47
C GLY A 117 -14.99 18.09 -12.24
N ALA A 118 -14.23 18.90 -11.49
CA ALA A 118 -14.72 19.67 -10.34
C ALA A 118 -14.16 21.10 -10.35
N LYS A 119 -15.03 22.09 -10.15
CA LYS A 119 -14.64 23.52 -10.10
C LYS A 119 -13.99 23.86 -8.76
N ARG A 120 -13.21 24.94 -8.72
CA ARG A 120 -12.51 25.42 -7.51
C ARG A 120 -13.49 25.63 -6.34
N GLU A 121 -14.64 26.24 -6.61
CA GLU A 121 -15.67 26.51 -5.62
C GLU A 121 -16.30 25.22 -5.07
N ALA A 122 -16.51 24.23 -5.93
CA ALA A 122 -17.07 22.94 -5.53
C ALA A 122 -16.09 22.16 -4.64
N ILE A 123 -14.80 22.14 -5.02
CA ILE A 123 -13.75 21.51 -4.21
C ILE A 123 -13.66 22.20 -2.84
N ARG A 124 -13.58 23.53 -2.81
CA ARG A 124 -13.52 24.28 -1.54
C ARG A 124 -14.75 24.07 -0.67
N MET A 125 -15.95 24.06 -1.25
CA MET A 125 -17.20 23.89 -0.48
C MET A 125 -17.30 22.50 0.16
N ALA A 126 -16.74 21.47 -0.48
CA ALA A 126 -16.74 20.12 0.06
C ALA A 126 -15.64 19.88 1.11
N GLU A 127 -14.43 20.39 0.84
CA GLU A 127 -13.24 20.16 1.66
C GLU A 127 -13.19 21.06 2.91
N ASP A 128 -13.72 22.28 2.81
CA ASP A 128 -13.93 23.17 3.95
C ASP A 128 -15.17 22.72 4.73
N ARG A 129 -14.96 22.29 5.97
CA ARG A 129 -15.98 21.64 6.78
C ARG A 129 -17.11 22.59 7.19
N GLU A 130 -16.81 23.88 7.38
CA GLU A 130 -17.81 24.87 7.73
C GLU A 130 -18.66 25.24 6.52
N LEU A 131 -18.03 25.45 5.36
CA LEU A 131 -18.77 25.66 4.11
C LEU A 131 -19.67 24.47 3.79
N PHE A 132 -19.19 23.25 3.99
CA PHE A 132 -19.98 22.04 3.81
C PHE A 132 -21.19 22.01 4.75
N ARG A 133 -20.98 22.25 6.04
CA ARG A 133 -22.06 22.25 7.05
C ARG A 133 -23.13 23.29 6.76
N VAL A 134 -22.73 24.50 6.38
CA VAL A 134 -23.66 25.56 5.95
C VAL A 134 -24.42 25.11 4.71
N ALA A 135 -23.75 24.53 3.73
CA ALA A 135 -24.37 24.03 2.51
C ALA A 135 -25.42 22.94 2.78
N MET A 136 -25.16 22.02 3.71
CA MET A 136 -26.11 20.98 4.13
C MET A 136 -27.34 21.58 4.81
N GLY A 137 -27.15 22.54 5.71
CA GLY A 137 -28.24 23.25 6.38
C GLY A 137 -29.16 23.99 5.40
N GLU A 138 -28.61 24.56 4.33
CA GLU A 138 -29.40 25.23 3.29
C GLU A 138 -30.29 24.29 2.47
N ILE A 139 -29.92 23.01 2.34
CA ILE A 139 -30.73 21.98 1.68
C ILE A 139 -31.54 21.11 2.65
N GLY A 140 -31.56 21.47 3.94
CA GLY A 140 -32.36 20.81 4.96
C GLY A 140 -31.83 19.43 5.38
N LEU A 141 -30.54 19.16 5.19
CA LEU A 141 -29.88 17.95 5.69
C LEU A 141 -29.18 18.24 7.01
N ASP A 142 -29.33 17.32 7.96
CA ASP A 142 -28.68 17.41 9.27
C ASP A 142 -27.21 16.98 9.17
N CYS A 143 -26.34 17.68 9.90
CA CYS A 143 -24.98 17.23 10.22
C CYS A 143 -24.87 16.96 11.74
N PRO A 144 -23.82 16.27 12.21
CA PRO A 144 -23.45 16.34 13.61
C PRO A 144 -23.31 17.80 14.07
N LYS A 145 -23.74 18.10 15.30
CA LYS A 145 -23.48 19.42 15.90
C LYS A 145 -21.98 19.65 15.99
N ALA A 146 -21.54 20.77 15.45
CA ALA A 146 -20.13 21.06 15.25
C ALA A 146 -19.87 22.56 15.33
N GLU A 147 -18.70 22.94 15.85
CA GLU A 147 -18.16 24.30 15.73
C GLU A 147 -16.67 24.21 15.38
N VAL A 148 -16.16 25.25 14.70
CA VAL A 148 -14.76 25.36 14.29
C VAL A 148 -13.92 26.00 15.37
N ALA A 149 -12.73 25.46 15.60
CA ALA A 149 -11.69 26.05 16.45
C ALA A 149 -10.40 26.29 15.65
N HIS A 150 -9.78 27.45 15.89
CA HIS A 150 -8.44 27.82 15.41
C HIS A 150 -7.41 27.85 16.54
N THR A 151 -7.87 27.75 17.79
CA THR A 151 -7.04 27.72 18.99
C THR A 151 -7.48 26.61 19.94
N LEU A 152 -6.59 26.20 20.84
CA LEU A 152 -6.91 25.21 21.85
C LEU A 152 -7.99 25.72 22.82
N GLU A 153 -7.97 27.01 23.15
CA GLU A 153 -8.96 27.65 24.01
C GLU A 153 -10.37 27.62 23.41
N GLU A 154 -10.50 27.91 22.11
CA GLU A 154 -11.77 27.79 21.39
C GLU A 154 -12.27 26.34 21.40
N ALA A 155 -11.40 25.37 21.11
CA ALA A 155 -11.78 23.96 21.11
C ALA A 155 -12.27 23.49 22.50
N LEU A 156 -11.59 23.93 23.57
CA LEU A 156 -12.00 23.64 24.95
C LEU A 156 -13.37 24.25 25.30
N ASP A 157 -13.65 25.45 24.80
CA ASP A 157 -14.94 26.12 25.00
C ASP A 157 -16.07 25.41 24.24
N ILE A 158 -15.86 25.10 22.95
CA ILE A 158 -16.80 24.34 22.11
C ILE A 158 -17.11 23.00 22.73
N GLN A 159 -16.10 22.30 23.25
CA GLN A 159 -16.27 21.00 23.88
C GLN A 159 -17.32 21.03 25.00
N THR A 160 -17.43 22.13 25.76
CA THR A 160 -18.44 22.27 26.82
C THR A 160 -19.88 22.26 26.32
N ARG A 161 -20.09 22.63 25.04
CA ARG A 161 -21.41 22.65 24.38
C ARG A 161 -21.74 21.33 23.70
N VAL A 162 -20.75 20.64 23.12
CA VAL A 162 -20.96 19.36 22.42
C VAL A 162 -20.88 18.13 23.32
N GLY A 163 -20.14 18.19 24.44
CA GLY A 163 -19.99 17.09 25.41
C GLY A 163 -19.02 15.99 24.99
N TYR A 164 -18.65 15.10 25.93
CA TYR A 164 -17.80 13.92 25.68
C TYR A 164 -18.64 12.65 25.45
N PRO A 165 -18.12 11.66 24.68
CA PRO A 165 -16.93 11.78 23.84
C PRO A 165 -17.15 12.79 22.71
N THR A 166 -16.06 13.41 22.25
CA THR A 166 -16.06 14.47 21.24
C THR A 166 -15.21 14.03 20.05
N ILE A 167 -15.71 14.24 18.84
CA ILE A 167 -14.96 13.92 17.61
C ILE A 167 -14.20 15.18 17.17
N ILE A 168 -12.94 15.02 16.77
CA ILE A 168 -12.09 16.11 16.27
C ILE A 168 -11.65 15.75 14.85
N ARG A 169 -11.92 16.65 13.90
CA ARG A 169 -11.53 16.49 12.48
C ARG A 169 -10.81 17.75 11.97
N PRO A 170 -9.53 17.66 11.60
CA PRO A 170 -8.82 18.79 10.98
C PRO A 170 -9.25 19.01 9.52
N SER A 171 -9.39 20.27 9.12
CA SER A 171 -9.75 20.64 7.73
C SER A 171 -8.60 20.35 6.75
N PHE A 172 -8.93 20.04 5.49
CA PHE A 172 -7.97 19.74 4.40
C PHE A 172 -6.95 18.62 4.70
N THR A 173 -7.30 17.68 5.58
CA THR A 173 -6.48 16.50 5.89
C THR A 173 -7.12 15.20 5.36
N LEU A 174 -6.28 14.21 5.03
CA LEU A 174 -6.73 12.93 4.46
C LEU A 174 -6.78 11.82 5.52
N GLY A 175 -7.76 10.92 5.42
CA GLY A 175 -7.81 9.67 6.19
C GLY A 175 -7.82 9.87 7.72
N GLY A 176 -8.47 10.96 8.16
CA GLY A 176 -8.54 11.37 9.56
C GLY A 176 -7.21 11.84 10.18
N SER A 177 -6.20 12.18 9.37
CA SER A 177 -4.88 12.59 9.88
C SER A 177 -4.98 13.77 10.84
N GLY A 178 -4.48 13.60 12.07
CA GLY A 178 -4.55 14.62 13.11
C GLY A 178 -5.88 14.72 13.84
N GLY A 179 -6.90 13.98 13.39
CA GLY A 179 -8.17 13.83 14.09
C GLY A 179 -8.12 12.75 15.17
N GLY A 180 -9.29 12.49 15.75
CA GLY A 180 -9.47 11.45 16.75
C GLY A 180 -10.77 11.60 17.54
N ILE A 181 -10.89 10.78 18.57
CA ILE A 181 -11.99 10.81 19.54
C ILE A 181 -11.39 11.17 20.89
N ALA A 182 -11.86 12.27 21.48
CA ALA A 182 -11.52 12.63 22.86
C ALA A 182 -12.60 12.12 23.80
N TYR A 183 -12.24 11.23 24.73
CA TYR A 183 -13.10 10.77 25.82
C TYR A 183 -12.98 11.67 27.06
N ASN A 184 -11.93 12.47 27.13
CA ASN A 184 -11.64 13.37 28.24
C ASN A 184 -10.81 14.58 27.79
N ARG A 185 -10.56 15.50 28.73
CA ARG A 185 -9.86 16.76 28.46
C ARG A 185 -8.39 16.59 28.06
N GLU A 186 -7.70 15.60 28.59
CA GLU A 186 -6.29 15.36 28.27
C GLU A 186 -6.14 14.95 26.81
N GLU A 187 -6.96 13.98 26.38
CA GLU A 187 -7.04 13.55 24.98
C GLU A 187 -7.46 14.69 24.05
N LEU A 188 -8.42 15.53 24.46
CA LEU A 188 -8.82 16.70 23.67
C LEU A 188 -7.64 17.64 23.41
N ILE A 189 -6.86 17.97 24.43
CA ILE A 189 -5.71 18.86 24.31
C ILE A 189 -4.66 18.28 23.35
N GLU A 190 -4.39 16.98 23.48
CA GLU A 190 -3.44 16.29 22.60
C GLU A 190 -3.91 16.29 21.15
N ILE A 191 -5.15 15.85 20.91
CA ILE A 191 -5.71 15.69 19.56
C ILE A 191 -5.86 17.06 18.87
N VAL A 192 -6.39 18.07 19.57
CA VAL A 192 -6.56 19.42 19.00
C VAL A 192 -5.22 20.07 18.70
N GLY A 193 -4.24 19.99 19.63
CA GLY A 193 -2.91 20.55 19.40
C GLY A 193 -2.27 19.98 18.13
N ARG A 194 -2.35 18.66 17.97
CA ARG A 194 -1.90 17.97 16.76
C ARG A 194 -2.70 18.35 15.52
N GLY A 195 -4.03 18.39 15.63
CA GLY A 195 -4.92 18.69 14.52
C GLY A 195 -4.69 20.09 13.95
N LEU A 196 -4.52 21.09 14.81
CA LEU A 196 -4.21 22.47 14.42
C LEU A 196 -2.84 22.58 13.73
N GLU A 197 -1.82 21.85 14.21
CA GLU A 197 -0.49 21.84 13.59
C GLU A 197 -0.48 21.11 12.23
N LEU A 198 -1.29 20.06 12.09
CA LEU A 198 -1.36 19.28 10.85
C LEU A 198 -2.22 19.94 9.77
N SER A 199 -3.28 20.65 10.17
CA SER A 199 -4.22 21.36 9.30
C SER A 199 -3.50 22.46 8.49
N PRO A 200 -3.57 22.46 7.15
CA PRO A 200 -3.01 23.54 6.32
C PRO A 200 -3.56 24.93 6.63
N THR A 201 -4.76 25.00 7.20
CA THR A 201 -5.46 26.25 7.55
C THR A 201 -5.47 26.54 9.05
N THR A 202 -4.74 25.74 9.85
CA THR A 202 -4.74 25.84 11.32
C THR A 202 -6.17 25.82 11.88
N GLU A 203 -6.92 24.78 11.49
CA GLU A 203 -8.35 24.67 11.77
C GLU A 203 -8.74 23.22 12.12
N VAL A 204 -9.54 23.06 13.17
CA VAL A 204 -10.19 21.79 13.52
C VAL A 204 -11.68 21.98 13.78
N LEU A 205 -12.47 20.99 13.35
CA LEU A 205 -13.89 20.87 13.67
C LEU A 205 -14.05 20.02 14.94
N VAL A 206 -14.79 20.54 15.93
CA VAL A 206 -15.08 19.87 17.21
C VAL A 206 -16.56 19.50 17.25
N GLU A 207 -16.87 18.20 17.35
CA GLU A 207 -18.20 17.68 17.01
C GLU A 207 -18.82 16.76 18.07
N GLU A 208 -20.16 16.74 18.10
CA GLU A 208 -20.91 15.76 18.88
C GLU A 208 -20.59 14.33 18.42
N SER A 209 -20.48 13.41 19.39
CA SER A 209 -20.24 12.01 19.08
C SER A 209 -21.47 11.35 18.45
N VAL A 210 -21.24 10.71 17.31
CA VAL A 210 -22.17 9.76 16.68
C VAL A 210 -21.65 8.32 16.77
N LEU A 211 -20.81 8.01 17.77
CA LEU A 211 -20.25 6.68 17.97
C LEU A 211 -21.33 5.60 18.12
N GLY A 212 -21.11 4.45 17.49
CA GLY A 212 -22.03 3.31 17.52
C GLY A 212 -23.25 3.47 16.60
N TRP A 213 -23.34 4.55 15.82
CA TRP A 213 -24.35 4.67 14.77
C TRP A 213 -23.98 3.79 13.57
N LYS A 214 -24.98 3.43 12.76
CA LYS A 214 -24.73 2.76 11.47
C LYS A 214 -24.08 3.75 10.51
N GLU A 215 -23.11 3.29 9.73
CA GLU A 215 -22.37 4.12 8.77
C GLU A 215 -22.59 3.60 7.34
N PHE A 216 -22.95 4.52 6.44
CA PHE A 216 -23.27 4.22 5.05
C PHE A 216 -22.52 5.14 4.10
N GLU A 217 -22.19 4.62 2.93
CA GLU A 217 -21.58 5.39 1.84
C GLU A 217 -22.38 5.20 0.55
N MET A 218 -22.53 6.27 -0.24
CA MET A 218 -23.12 6.22 -1.57
C MET A 218 -22.15 6.78 -2.59
N GLU A 219 -21.83 5.98 -3.61
CA GLU A 219 -21.08 6.41 -4.79
C GLU A 219 -22.04 6.96 -5.83
N VAL A 220 -21.87 8.24 -6.16
CA VAL A 220 -22.78 9.00 -6.99
C VAL A 220 -22.05 9.51 -8.22
N VAL A 221 -22.68 9.44 -9.39
CA VAL A 221 -22.15 10.03 -10.63
C VAL A 221 -23.16 10.99 -11.22
N ARG A 222 -22.69 12.19 -11.60
CA ARG A 222 -23.51 13.26 -12.17
C ARG A 222 -22.89 13.85 -13.44
N ASP A 223 -23.74 14.24 -14.39
CA ASP A 223 -23.33 14.87 -15.65
C ASP A 223 -23.92 16.28 -15.87
N THR A 224 -23.49 16.93 -16.96
CA THR A 224 -23.91 18.29 -17.32
C THR A 224 -25.39 18.43 -17.67
N ALA A 225 -26.09 17.33 -17.99
CA ALA A 225 -27.53 17.31 -18.22
C ALA A 225 -28.33 17.14 -16.92
N ASP A 226 -27.65 17.13 -15.77
CA ASP A 226 -28.20 16.85 -14.44
C ASP A 226 -28.77 15.43 -14.30
N ASN A 227 -28.35 14.49 -15.16
CA ASN A 227 -28.53 13.08 -14.89
C ASN A 227 -27.66 12.72 -13.68
N CYS A 228 -28.22 11.96 -12.74
CA CYS A 228 -27.55 11.59 -11.52
C CYS A 228 -27.97 10.17 -11.10
N ILE A 229 -26.99 9.33 -10.80
CA ILE A 229 -27.19 7.90 -10.49
C ILE A 229 -26.42 7.52 -9.22
N ILE A 230 -26.98 6.58 -8.45
CA ILE A 230 -26.25 5.85 -7.41
C ILE A 230 -25.60 4.63 -8.06
N VAL A 231 -24.27 4.61 -8.13
CA VAL A 231 -23.53 3.48 -8.68
C VAL A 231 -23.47 2.34 -7.66
N CYS A 232 -23.26 2.67 -6.38
CA CYS A 232 -23.16 1.68 -5.32
C CYS A 232 -23.57 2.29 -3.97
N ALA A 233 -24.17 1.46 -3.12
CA ALA A 233 -24.42 1.78 -1.71
C ALA A 233 -23.67 0.77 -0.84
N ILE A 234 -22.89 1.28 0.11
CA ILE A 234 -22.01 0.50 0.98
C ILE A 234 -22.51 0.64 2.42
N GLU A 235 -22.58 -0.47 3.15
CA GLU A 235 -22.87 -0.49 4.57
C GLU A 235 -21.62 -0.95 5.34
N ASN A 236 -21.25 -0.21 6.37
CA ASN A 236 -20.12 -0.56 7.22
C ASN A 236 -20.59 -1.56 8.30
N LEU A 237 -19.85 -2.66 8.46
CA LEU A 237 -20.08 -3.63 9.53
C LEU A 237 -19.59 -3.06 10.86
N ASP A 238 -18.41 -2.44 10.85
CA ASP A 238 -17.92 -1.67 11.98
C ASP A 238 -18.69 -0.33 12.05
N PRO A 239 -19.30 0.02 13.20
CA PRO A 239 -20.15 1.22 13.30
C PRO A 239 -19.31 2.50 13.40
N MET A 240 -19.98 3.65 13.26
CA MET A 240 -19.39 5.00 13.36
C MET A 240 -18.43 5.08 14.55
N GLY A 241 -17.21 5.56 14.29
CA GLY A 241 -16.11 5.63 15.25
C GLY A 241 -14.86 4.87 14.81
N VAL A 242 -15.04 3.94 13.87
CA VAL A 242 -13.96 3.37 13.06
C VAL A 242 -14.04 4.01 11.68
N HIS A 243 -12.95 4.55 11.16
CA HIS A 243 -12.96 5.14 9.81
C HIS A 243 -13.32 4.06 8.77
N THR A 244 -14.19 4.38 7.80
CA THR A 244 -14.55 3.49 6.67
C THR A 244 -13.40 2.69 6.03
N GLY A 245 -12.23 3.31 5.81
CA GLY A 245 -11.04 2.63 5.31
C GLY A 245 -10.43 1.59 6.27
N ASP A 246 -10.63 1.74 7.58
CA ASP A 246 -10.27 0.76 8.62
C ASP A 246 -11.45 -0.15 9.03
N SER A 247 -12.63 0.06 8.46
CA SER A 247 -13.82 -0.77 8.68
C SER A 247 -13.90 -1.95 7.70
N ILE A 248 -14.51 -3.04 8.14
CA ILE A 248 -15.13 -4.03 7.27
C ILE A 248 -16.39 -3.41 6.67
N THR A 249 -16.56 -3.52 5.36
CA THR A 249 -17.72 -2.96 4.65
C THR A 249 -18.31 -3.96 3.67
N VAL A 250 -19.59 -3.81 3.37
CA VAL A 250 -20.32 -4.66 2.44
C VAL A 250 -21.08 -3.85 1.39
N ALA A 251 -21.20 -4.42 0.19
CA ALA A 251 -22.09 -3.92 -0.86
C ALA A 251 -23.04 -5.04 -1.34
N PRO A 252 -24.34 -4.76 -1.52
CA PRO A 252 -25.00 -3.48 -1.29
C PRO A 252 -25.24 -3.21 0.21
N ALA A 253 -25.91 -2.11 0.55
CA ALA A 253 -26.49 -1.91 1.89
C ALA A 253 -27.54 -3.01 2.19
N GLN A 254 -27.54 -3.55 3.41
CA GLN A 254 -28.32 -4.71 3.83
C GLN A 254 -29.49 -4.32 4.75
N THR A 255 -29.28 -3.36 5.67
CA THR A 255 -30.20 -3.10 6.80
C THR A 255 -31.05 -1.83 6.65
N LEU A 256 -31.14 -1.29 5.44
CA LEU A 256 -32.03 -0.19 5.10
C LEU A 256 -33.34 -0.72 4.53
N THR A 257 -34.46 -0.23 5.04
CA THR A 257 -35.72 -0.33 4.28
C THR A 257 -35.59 0.49 2.99
N ASP A 258 -36.33 0.11 1.94
CA ASP A 258 -36.34 0.89 0.69
C ASP A 258 -36.65 2.38 0.95
N LYS A 259 -37.56 2.69 1.88
CA LYS A 259 -37.85 4.08 2.27
C LYS A 259 -36.65 4.83 2.87
N GLU A 260 -35.79 4.15 3.62
CA GLU A 260 -34.56 4.74 4.14
C GLU A 260 -33.52 4.88 3.03
N TYR A 261 -33.38 3.85 2.20
CA TYR A 261 -32.52 3.88 1.03
C TYR A 261 -32.85 5.05 0.09
N GLN A 262 -34.12 5.21 -0.31
CA GLN A 262 -34.56 6.32 -1.17
C GLN A 262 -34.28 7.69 -0.53
N ARG A 263 -34.44 7.82 0.80
CA ARG A 263 -34.11 9.06 1.51
C ARG A 263 -32.63 9.38 1.46
N LEU A 264 -31.75 8.39 1.66
CA LEU A 264 -30.31 8.56 1.53
C LEU A 264 -29.91 8.83 0.08
N ARG A 265 -30.53 8.15 -0.89
CA ARG A 265 -30.34 8.37 -2.32
C ARG A 265 -30.68 9.81 -2.73
N ASP A 266 -31.86 10.29 -2.34
CA ASP A 266 -32.29 11.66 -2.62
C ASP A 266 -31.36 12.70 -1.95
N ALA A 267 -30.93 12.43 -0.71
CA ALA A 267 -29.96 13.26 -0.01
C ALA A 267 -28.60 13.30 -0.73
N SER A 268 -28.07 12.16 -1.17
CA SER A 268 -26.82 12.05 -1.94
C SER A 268 -26.86 12.89 -3.21
N ILE A 269 -27.97 12.80 -3.97
CA ILE A 269 -28.16 13.59 -5.19
C ILE A 269 -28.24 15.09 -4.85
N ALA A 270 -28.96 15.46 -3.79
CA ALA A 270 -29.09 16.84 -3.34
C ALA A 270 -27.74 17.44 -2.90
N VAL A 271 -26.90 16.65 -2.21
CA VAL A 271 -25.54 17.02 -1.80
C VAL A 271 -24.69 17.37 -3.02
N LEU A 272 -24.61 16.50 -4.02
CA LEU A 272 -23.80 16.76 -5.22
C LEU A 272 -24.26 18.02 -5.97
N ARG A 273 -25.58 18.20 -6.12
CA ARG A 273 -26.16 19.39 -6.75
C ARG A 273 -25.83 20.67 -5.97
N LYS A 274 -25.85 20.61 -4.64
CA LYS A 274 -25.56 21.76 -3.78
C LYS A 274 -24.09 22.16 -3.81
N ILE A 275 -23.20 21.17 -3.73
CA ILE A 275 -21.75 21.38 -3.81
C ILE A 275 -21.34 21.86 -5.21
N GLY A 276 -22.05 21.45 -6.25
CA GLY A 276 -21.78 21.85 -7.63
C GLY A 276 -20.80 20.94 -8.36
N VAL A 277 -20.82 19.64 -8.03
CA VAL A 277 -20.12 18.62 -8.82
C VAL A 277 -20.99 18.28 -10.03
N ASP A 278 -20.69 18.91 -11.16
CA ASP A 278 -21.52 18.84 -12.38
C ASP A 278 -21.03 17.77 -13.39
N THR A 279 -19.80 17.26 -13.26
CA THR A 279 -19.18 16.38 -14.28
C THR A 279 -18.23 15.33 -13.67
N GLY A 280 -18.77 14.37 -12.92
CA GLY A 280 -17.92 13.33 -12.33
C GLY A 280 -18.57 12.49 -11.25
N GLY A 281 -17.74 11.65 -10.61
CA GLY A 281 -18.10 10.83 -9.47
C GLY A 281 -17.77 11.50 -8.13
N SER A 282 -18.54 11.18 -7.09
CA SER A 282 -18.30 11.61 -5.72
C SER A 282 -18.86 10.59 -4.71
N ASN A 283 -18.25 10.54 -3.54
CA ASN A 283 -18.69 9.71 -2.42
C ASN A 283 -19.41 10.58 -1.38
N VAL A 284 -20.56 10.13 -0.86
CA VAL A 284 -21.31 10.79 0.22
C VAL A 284 -21.48 9.83 1.39
N GLN A 285 -21.19 10.28 2.62
CA GLN A 285 -21.23 9.45 3.81
C GLN A 285 -22.35 9.88 4.77
N PHE A 286 -22.99 8.89 5.41
CA PHE A 286 -24.11 9.09 6.33
C PHE A 286 -23.95 8.28 7.61
N GLY A 287 -24.37 8.88 8.72
CA GLY A 287 -24.60 8.20 9.99
C GLY A 287 -26.09 8.04 10.26
N ILE A 288 -26.54 6.86 10.69
CA ILE A 288 -27.94 6.62 11.10
C ILE A 288 -28.01 6.10 12.53
N SER A 289 -28.76 6.81 13.37
CA SER A 289 -29.02 6.39 14.74
C SER A 289 -29.90 5.13 14.76
N PRO A 290 -29.43 3.99 15.30
CA PRO A 290 -30.22 2.77 15.36
C PRO A 290 -31.43 2.88 16.31
N THR A 291 -31.41 3.86 17.23
CA THR A 291 -32.47 4.05 18.23
C THR A 291 -33.53 5.07 17.83
N THR A 292 -33.14 6.11 17.07
CA THR A 292 -34.05 7.22 16.72
C THR A 292 -34.36 7.32 15.23
N GLY A 293 -33.57 6.67 14.37
CA GLY A 293 -33.65 6.84 12.92
C GLY A 293 -33.19 8.22 12.43
N ARG A 294 -32.59 9.06 13.29
CA ARG A 294 -31.95 10.32 12.87
C ARG A 294 -30.83 10.00 11.89
N VAL A 295 -30.87 10.66 10.74
CA VAL A 295 -29.84 10.58 9.70
C VAL A 295 -29.02 11.86 9.75
N VAL A 296 -27.70 11.73 9.68
CA VAL A 296 -26.78 12.86 9.54
C VAL A 296 -25.85 12.63 8.35
N VAL A 297 -25.52 13.69 7.63
CA VAL A 297 -24.48 13.70 6.59
C VAL A 297 -23.13 13.92 7.29
N ILE A 298 -22.16 13.06 7.02
CA ILE A 298 -20.84 13.09 7.67
C ILE A 298 -19.85 13.94 6.84
N GLU A 299 -19.77 13.64 5.56
CA GLU A 299 -18.95 14.35 4.58
C GLU A 299 -19.31 13.97 3.14
N MET A 300 -18.76 14.70 2.17
CA MET A 300 -18.69 14.28 0.79
C MET A 300 -17.29 14.51 0.23
N ASN A 301 -16.86 13.64 -0.67
CA ASN A 301 -15.55 13.72 -1.32
C ASN A 301 -15.76 14.05 -2.81
N PRO A 302 -15.35 15.24 -3.32
CA PRO A 302 -15.66 15.73 -4.68
C PRO A 302 -14.73 15.14 -5.76
N ARG A 303 -14.40 13.85 -5.62
CA ARG A 303 -13.41 13.13 -6.43
C ARG A 303 -13.65 11.62 -6.34
N VAL A 304 -12.88 10.86 -7.13
CA VAL A 304 -12.74 9.41 -6.89
C VAL A 304 -12.07 9.14 -5.53
N SER A 305 -12.32 7.97 -4.99
CA SER A 305 -11.93 7.53 -3.64
C SER A 305 -11.62 6.03 -3.64
N ARG A 306 -11.11 5.50 -2.52
CA ARG A 306 -11.03 4.04 -2.32
C ARG A 306 -12.39 3.36 -2.46
N SER A 307 -13.43 4.01 -1.91
CA SER A 307 -14.81 3.51 -1.97
C SER A 307 -15.33 3.48 -3.41
N SER A 308 -14.90 4.42 -4.26
CA SER A 308 -15.23 4.41 -5.69
C SER A 308 -14.50 3.29 -6.45
N ALA A 309 -13.26 2.96 -6.07
CA ALA A 309 -12.54 1.83 -6.64
C ALA A 309 -13.21 0.51 -6.22
N LEU A 310 -13.48 0.35 -4.92
CA LEU A 310 -14.26 -0.76 -4.36
C LEU A 310 -15.62 -0.91 -5.07
N ALA A 311 -16.38 0.17 -5.21
CA ALA A 311 -17.68 0.16 -5.89
C ALA A 311 -17.57 -0.21 -7.37
N SER A 312 -16.52 0.27 -8.06
CA SER A 312 -16.27 -0.11 -9.46
C SER A 312 -16.03 -1.61 -9.58
N LYS A 313 -15.23 -2.19 -8.67
CA LYS A 313 -14.99 -3.63 -8.63
C LYS A 313 -16.23 -4.41 -8.21
N ALA A 314 -16.99 -3.92 -7.25
CA ALA A 314 -18.19 -4.57 -6.75
C ALA A 314 -19.29 -4.67 -7.82
N THR A 315 -19.45 -3.62 -8.63
CA THR A 315 -20.57 -3.50 -9.58
C THR A 315 -20.19 -3.83 -11.02
N GLY A 316 -18.89 -3.76 -11.36
CA GLY A 316 -18.44 -3.77 -12.76
C GLY A 316 -18.61 -2.44 -13.49
N PHE A 317 -19.09 -1.38 -12.82
CA PHE A 317 -19.24 -0.05 -13.40
C PHE A 317 -17.94 0.77 -13.26
N PRO A 318 -17.27 1.19 -14.36
CA PRO A 318 -15.96 1.85 -14.28
C PRO A 318 -16.07 3.35 -13.96
N ILE A 319 -16.23 3.71 -12.68
CA ILE A 319 -16.53 5.08 -12.23
C ILE A 319 -15.49 6.10 -12.75
N ALA A 320 -14.19 5.82 -12.60
CA ALA A 320 -13.14 6.77 -12.99
C ALA A 320 -13.11 6.99 -14.52
N LYS A 321 -13.27 5.92 -15.30
CA LYS A 321 -13.36 5.96 -16.77
C LYS A 321 -14.56 6.81 -17.22
N VAL A 322 -15.74 6.59 -16.63
CA VAL A 322 -16.95 7.37 -16.91
C VAL A 322 -16.77 8.82 -16.51
N ALA A 323 -16.29 9.10 -15.29
CA ALA A 323 -16.07 10.43 -14.77
C ALA A 323 -15.09 11.26 -15.64
N ALA A 324 -14.03 10.64 -16.16
CA ALA A 324 -13.11 11.28 -17.10
C ALA A 324 -13.80 11.71 -18.40
N LYS A 325 -14.70 10.87 -18.95
CA LYS A 325 -15.48 11.22 -20.14
C LYS A 325 -16.52 12.33 -19.86
N LEU A 326 -17.18 12.29 -18.71
CA LEU A 326 -18.10 13.35 -18.28
C LEU A 326 -17.40 14.71 -18.13
N ALA A 327 -16.16 14.72 -17.61
CA ALA A 327 -15.36 15.94 -17.46
C ALA A 327 -15.06 16.64 -18.81
N VAL A 328 -15.13 15.92 -19.92
CA VAL A 328 -14.95 16.46 -21.28
C VAL A 328 -16.27 16.59 -22.05
N GLY A 329 -17.39 16.67 -21.34
CA GLY A 329 -18.68 17.14 -21.86
C GLY A 329 -19.69 16.06 -22.22
N TYR A 330 -19.31 14.78 -22.22
CA TYR A 330 -20.26 13.68 -22.42
C TYR A 330 -21.35 13.68 -21.33
N THR A 331 -22.50 13.12 -21.67
CA THR A 331 -23.56 12.78 -20.71
C THR A 331 -23.68 11.27 -20.54
N LEU A 332 -24.23 10.81 -19.41
CA LEU A 332 -24.31 9.40 -19.03
C LEU A 332 -25.07 8.54 -20.07
N ASP A 333 -26.07 9.13 -20.74
CA ASP A 333 -26.87 8.48 -21.78
C ASP A 333 -26.10 8.30 -23.11
N GLU A 334 -25.06 9.08 -23.35
CA GLU A 334 -24.19 8.98 -24.52
C GLU A 334 -23.11 7.90 -24.36
N LEU A 335 -22.78 7.56 -23.11
CA LEU A 335 -21.80 6.55 -22.77
C LEU A 335 -22.43 5.17 -22.73
N LYS A 336 -21.68 4.16 -23.15
CA LYS A 336 -22.12 2.77 -23.15
C LYS A 336 -21.57 2.03 -21.92
N ASN A 337 -22.36 1.13 -21.36
CA ASN A 337 -21.89 0.20 -20.34
C ASN A 337 -21.05 -0.91 -20.98
N GLU A 338 -19.76 -0.96 -20.64
CA GLU A 338 -18.80 -1.84 -21.30
C GLU A 338 -19.00 -3.31 -20.96
N ILE A 339 -19.39 -3.62 -19.72
CA ILE A 339 -19.52 -5.00 -19.26
C ILE A 339 -20.67 -5.74 -19.97
N THR A 340 -21.74 -5.02 -20.35
CA THR A 340 -22.84 -5.56 -21.16
C THR A 340 -22.57 -5.49 -22.67
N GLY A 341 -21.31 -5.30 -23.08
CA GLY A 341 -20.92 -5.18 -24.49
C GLY A 341 -21.44 -3.90 -25.17
N GLY A 342 -21.80 -2.89 -24.39
CA GLY A 342 -22.38 -1.64 -24.86
C GLY A 342 -23.84 -1.74 -25.31
N LEU A 343 -24.57 -2.76 -24.84
CA LEU A 343 -26.01 -2.92 -25.07
C LEU A 343 -26.85 -1.91 -24.27
N THR A 344 -26.38 -1.54 -23.07
CA THR A 344 -27.04 -0.57 -22.20
C THR A 344 -26.21 0.72 -22.09
N PRO A 345 -26.84 1.89 -21.78
CA PRO A 345 -26.10 3.12 -21.52
C PRO A 345 -25.41 3.08 -20.15
N ALA A 346 -24.55 4.06 -19.86
CA ALA A 346 -24.00 4.26 -18.51
C ALA A 346 -25.00 4.98 -17.57
N SER A 347 -26.11 5.51 -18.10
CA SER A 347 -27.18 6.17 -17.33
C SER A 347 -28.13 5.18 -16.65
N PHE A 348 -27.61 4.36 -15.73
CA PHE A 348 -28.40 3.41 -14.94
C PHE A 348 -27.77 3.23 -13.55
N GLU A 349 -28.56 2.72 -12.59
CA GLU A 349 -28.06 2.31 -11.28
C GLU A 349 -27.78 0.79 -11.31
N PRO A 350 -26.55 0.33 -11.08
CA PRO A 350 -26.25 -1.09 -11.06
C PRO A 350 -27.07 -1.88 -10.05
N SER A 351 -27.44 -3.10 -10.43
CA SER A 351 -28.01 -4.11 -9.54
C SER A 351 -27.06 -5.30 -9.50
N ILE A 352 -26.80 -5.82 -8.30
CA ILE A 352 -25.94 -6.98 -8.08
C ILE A 352 -26.74 -8.07 -7.39
N ASP A 353 -26.53 -9.32 -7.80
CA ASP A 353 -27.18 -10.51 -7.27
C ASP A 353 -26.24 -11.33 -6.36
N TYR A 354 -25.27 -10.64 -5.79
CA TYR A 354 -24.27 -11.16 -4.85
C TYR A 354 -23.97 -10.12 -3.77
N VAL A 355 -23.27 -10.55 -2.73
CA VAL A 355 -22.73 -9.71 -1.67
C VAL A 355 -21.23 -9.58 -1.88
N VAL A 356 -20.74 -8.35 -1.74
CA VAL A 356 -19.32 -8.04 -1.74
C VAL A 356 -18.91 -7.67 -0.32
N THR A 357 -17.79 -8.20 0.15
CA THR A 357 -17.21 -7.87 1.46
C THR A 357 -15.79 -7.38 1.29
N LYS A 358 -15.49 -6.22 1.86
CA LYS A 358 -14.15 -5.66 1.99
C LYS A 358 -13.65 -5.82 3.41
N ILE A 359 -12.40 -6.23 3.58
CA ILE A 359 -11.71 -6.28 4.88
C ILE A 359 -10.37 -5.53 4.78
N PRO A 360 -10.07 -4.59 5.69
CA PRO A 360 -8.80 -3.88 5.70
C PRO A 360 -7.64 -4.76 6.18
N ARG A 361 -6.46 -4.53 5.61
CA ARG A 361 -5.20 -5.17 5.99
C ARG A 361 -4.35 -4.20 6.82
N PHE A 362 -3.95 -4.61 8.01
CA PHE A 362 -3.10 -3.82 8.93
C PHE A 362 -1.69 -4.38 9.00
N ALA A 363 -0.70 -3.63 9.51
CA ALA A 363 0.67 -4.11 9.68
C ALA A 363 1.26 -3.77 11.06
N PHE A 364 0.45 -3.85 12.13
CA PHE A 364 0.86 -3.46 13.49
C PHE A 364 2.00 -4.31 14.04
N GLU A 365 2.23 -5.52 13.52
CA GLU A 365 3.38 -6.35 13.87
C GLU A 365 4.72 -5.66 13.57
N LYS A 366 4.75 -4.72 12.60
CA LYS A 366 5.94 -3.91 12.26
C LYS A 366 6.10 -2.67 13.16
N PHE A 367 5.06 -2.37 13.94
CA PHE A 367 4.94 -1.19 14.78
C PHE A 367 4.47 -1.55 16.20
N PRO A 368 5.22 -2.37 16.95
CA PRO A 368 4.76 -2.92 18.24
C PRO A 368 4.49 -1.86 19.33
N GLN A 369 5.00 -0.63 19.14
CA GLN A 369 4.75 0.51 20.04
C GLN A 369 3.52 1.34 19.64
N ALA A 370 2.93 1.09 18.47
CA ALA A 370 1.75 1.78 18.01
C ALA A 370 0.51 1.30 18.76
N ASP A 371 -0.42 2.21 19.02
CA ASP A 371 -1.75 1.83 19.46
C ASP A 371 -2.52 1.17 18.31
N ALA A 372 -2.83 -0.12 18.47
CA ALA A 372 -3.55 -0.93 17.49
C ALA A 372 -5.07 -0.71 17.50
N ARG A 373 -5.60 0.13 18.40
CA ARG A 373 -7.04 0.44 18.42
C ARG A 373 -7.45 1.23 17.19
N LEU A 374 -8.56 0.82 16.59
CA LEU A 374 -9.15 1.47 15.43
C LEU A 374 -9.93 2.70 15.88
N THR A 375 -9.86 3.77 15.10
CA THR A 375 -10.45 5.07 15.41
C THR A 375 -10.80 5.80 14.11
N THR A 376 -11.12 7.09 14.17
CA THR A 376 -11.42 7.92 13.01
C THR A 376 -10.20 8.27 12.15
N GLN A 377 -8.98 7.94 12.59
CA GLN A 377 -7.75 8.03 11.81
C GLN A 377 -7.36 6.66 11.28
N MET A 378 -7.22 6.54 9.96
CA MET A 378 -6.84 5.28 9.31
C MET A 378 -5.44 4.81 9.68
N LYS A 379 -5.30 3.49 9.82
CA LYS A 379 -4.07 2.76 10.12
C LYS A 379 -3.87 1.52 9.22
N SER A 380 -4.86 1.13 8.43
CA SER A 380 -4.74 0.07 7.43
C SER A 380 -3.77 0.45 6.29
N VAL A 381 -3.12 -0.55 5.72
CA VAL A 381 -2.07 -0.43 4.68
C VAL A 381 -2.51 -1.00 3.31
N GLY A 382 -3.74 -1.50 3.24
CA GLY A 382 -4.36 -2.07 2.04
C GLY A 382 -5.68 -2.75 2.41
N GLU A 383 -6.30 -3.43 1.46
CA GLU A 383 -7.60 -4.08 1.65
C GLU A 383 -7.79 -5.28 0.72
N VAL A 384 -8.57 -6.26 1.17
CA VAL A 384 -9.03 -7.39 0.36
C VAL A 384 -10.52 -7.21 0.09
N MET A 385 -10.96 -7.65 -1.09
CA MET A 385 -12.37 -7.78 -1.43
C MET A 385 -12.69 -9.24 -1.76
N ALA A 386 -13.90 -9.68 -1.47
CA ALA A 386 -14.44 -10.94 -1.97
C ALA A 386 -15.90 -10.79 -2.37
N MET A 387 -16.36 -11.70 -3.22
CA MET A 387 -17.75 -11.81 -3.65
C MET A 387 -18.29 -13.19 -3.28
N GLY A 388 -19.53 -13.24 -2.80
CA GLY A 388 -20.27 -14.49 -2.55
C GLY A 388 -21.76 -14.29 -2.79
N ARG A 389 -22.49 -15.37 -3.06
CA ARG A 389 -23.96 -15.29 -3.23
C ARG A 389 -24.70 -15.03 -1.92
N THR A 390 -23.99 -15.15 -0.80
CA THR A 390 -24.47 -14.84 0.54
C THR A 390 -23.40 -14.02 1.28
N PHE A 391 -23.83 -13.31 2.33
CA PHE A 391 -22.89 -12.59 3.21
C PHE A 391 -21.87 -13.53 3.86
N GLN A 392 -22.32 -14.69 4.36
CA GLN A 392 -21.43 -15.71 4.96
C GLN A 392 -20.34 -16.16 3.99
N GLU A 393 -20.70 -16.48 2.75
CA GLU A 393 -19.74 -16.88 1.72
C GLU A 393 -18.74 -15.78 1.41
N SER A 394 -19.23 -14.56 1.19
CA SER A 394 -18.41 -13.39 0.91
C SER A 394 -17.44 -13.07 2.05
N LEU A 395 -17.92 -13.10 3.30
CA LEU A 395 -17.11 -12.84 4.49
C LEU A 395 -15.98 -13.86 4.66
N GLN A 396 -16.29 -15.16 4.57
CA GLN A 396 -15.27 -16.20 4.74
C GLN A 396 -14.24 -16.21 3.61
N LYS A 397 -14.64 -15.85 2.38
CA LYS A 397 -13.71 -15.63 1.27
C LYS A 397 -12.77 -14.46 1.54
N ALA A 398 -13.31 -13.34 2.02
CA ALA A 398 -12.50 -12.17 2.37
C ALA A 398 -11.50 -12.50 3.50
N LEU A 399 -11.94 -13.22 4.54
CA LEU A 399 -11.09 -13.63 5.66
C LEU A 399 -9.90 -14.48 5.22
N ARG A 400 -10.13 -15.53 4.42
CA ARG A 400 -9.04 -16.40 3.93
C ARG A 400 -8.16 -15.74 2.87
N GLY A 401 -8.69 -14.74 2.15
CA GLY A 401 -7.94 -13.93 1.19
C GLY A 401 -7.13 -12.78 1.80
N LEU A 402 -7.21 -12.58 3.12
CA LEU A 402 -6.60 -11.43 3.82
C LEU A 402 -5.06 -11.54 3.97
N GLU A 403 -4.48 -12.70 3.67
CA GLU A 403 -3.04 -12.96 3.79
C GLU A 403 -2.50 -12.72 5.23
N THR A 404 -3.27 -13.15 6.22
CA THR A 404 -2.91 -13.16 7.65
C THR A 404 -2.68 -14.57 8.20
N GLY A 405 -2.84 -15.60 7.36
CA GLY A 405 -2.78 -17.01 7.76
C GLY A 405 -4.07 -17.56 8.36
N LYS A 406 -5.12 -16.73 8.47
CA LYS A 406 -6.45 -17.12 8.89
C LYS A 406 -7.20 -17.79 7.73
N ILE A 407 -7.99 -18.81 8.02
CA ILE A 407 -8.69 -19.64 7.02
C ILE A 407 -10.21 -19.60 7.15
N GLY A 408 -10.73 -18.80 8.08
CA GLY A 408 -12.13 -18.52 8.34
C GLY A 408 -12.25 -17.63 9.57
N LEU A 409 -13.21 -17.91 10.44
CA LEU A 409 -13.36 -17.25 11.74
C LEU A 409 -12.49 -17.92 12.82
N ASP A 410 -11.19 -18.12 12.57
CA ASP A 410 -10.32 -18.89 13.45
C ASP A 410 -10.37 -18.40 14.92
N PRO A 411 -10.36 -19.29 15.92
CA PRO A 411 -10.32 -18.90 17.34
C PRO A 411 -9.11 -18.03 17.66
N THR A 412 -9.24 -17.09 18.59
CA THR A 412 -8.11 -16.23 19.01
C THR A 412 -7.14 -16.95 19.95
N GLY A 413 -7.53 -18.10 20.49
CA GLY A 413 -6.74 -18.89 21.44
C GLY A 413 -6.98 -18.57 22.90
N LEU A 414 -7.96 -17.71 23.21
CA LEU A 414 -8.43 -17.47 24.59
C LEU A 414 -8.99 -18.74 25.22
N ASP A 415 -8.73 -18.93 26.52
CA ASP A 415 -9.42 -19.91 27.35
C ASP A 415 -10.78 -19.32 27.76
N LEU A 416 -11.83 -19.67 27.02
CA LEU A 416 -13.19 -19.16 27.24
C LEU A 416 -13.80 -19.60 28.59
N GLY A 417 -13.15 -20.51 29.33
CA GLY A 417 -13.51 -20.85 30.70
C GLY A 417 -12.88 -19.95 31.77
N SER A 418 -11.88 -19.14 31.40
CA SER A 418 -11.16 -18.24 32.31
C SER A 418 -11.87 -16.89 32.45
N GLU A 419 -12.04 -16.42 33.69
CA GLU A 419 -12.64 -15.10 33.95
C GLU A 419 -11.81 -13.95 33.35
N ASP A 420 -10.47 -14.08 33.38
CA ASP A 420 -9.55 -13.06 32.86
C ASP A 420 -9.66 -12.95 31.33
N ASP A 421 -9.75 -14.08 30.63
CA ASP A 421 -9.86 -14.12 29.17
C ASP A 421 -11.26 -13.69 28.71
N MET A 422 -12.31 -13.98 29.48
CA MET A 422 -13.65 -13.44 29.23
C MET A 422 -13.71 -11.92 29.43
N ALA A 423 -12.95 -11.37 30.38
CA ALA A 423 -12.77 -9.92 30.51
C ALA A 423 -12.00 -9.32 29.33
N ALA A 424 -10.94 -10.00 28.86
CA ALA A 424 -10.20 -9.60 27.66
C ALA A 424 -11.12 -9.59 26.43
N LEU A 425 -11.86 -10.67 26.18
CA LEU A 425 -12.85 -10.81 25.11
C LEU A 425 -13.82 -9.61 25.08
N LYS A 426 -14.46 -9.30 26.21
CA LYS A 426 -15.39 -8.15 26.30
C LYS A 426 -14.71 -6.81 26.00
N ARG A 427 -13.44 -6.64 26.38
CA ARG A 427 -12.65 -5.44 26.07
C ARG A 427 -12.39 -5.34 24.57
N GLU A 428 -12.02 -6.43 23.90
CA GLU A 428 -11.73 -6.45 22.46
C GLU A 428 -13.00 -6.22 21.61
N LEU A 429 -14.18 -6.67 22.09
CA LEU A 429 -15.46 -6.34 21.47
C LEU A 429 -15.80 -4.84 21.58
N LYS A 430 -15.56 -4.25 22.75
CA LYS A 430 -15.90 -2.85 23.06
C LYS A 430 -14.95 -1.84 22.42
N ALA A 431 -13.66 -2.14 22.38
CA ALA A 431 -12.62 -1.26 21.87
C ALA A 431 -12.07 -1.85 20.57
N PRO A 432 -12.54 -1.41 19.38
CA PRO A 432 -12.21 -2.05 18.12
C PRO A 432 -10.70 -2.14 17.89
N GLY A 433 -10.26 -3.35 17.54
CA GLY A 433 -8.90 -3.66 17.08
C GLY A 433 -8.97 -4.44 15.76
N PRO A 434 -7.83 -4.66 15.10
CA PRO A 434 -7.76 -5.34 13.80
C PRO A 434 -8.33 -6.77 13.81
N GLU A 435 -8.36 -7.43 14.98
CA GLU A 435 -8.84 -8.80 15.15
C GLU A 435 -10.26 -8.89 15.74
N ARG A 436 -10.99 -7.76 15.88
CA ARG A 436 -12.29 -7.72 16.57
C ARG A 436 -13.28 -8.78 16.05
N LEU A 437 -13.32 -9.04 14.75
CA LEU A 437 -14.24 -10.01 14.17
C LEU A 437 -13.98 -11.45 14.66
N PHE A 438 -12.72 -11.83 14.93
CA PHE A 438 -12.40 -13.14 15.50
C PHE A 438 -12.88 -13.24 16.95
N TYR A 439 -12.76 -12.16 17.72
CA TYR A 439 -13.35 -12.06 19.06
C TYR A 439 -14.89 -12.11 19.03
N VAL A 440 -15.55 -11.61 17.99
CA VAL A 440 -17.00 -11.82 17.79
C VAL A 440 -17.30 -13.31 17.64
N GLY A 441 -16.50 -14.04 16.85
CA GLY A 441 -16.61 -15.50 16.75
C GLY A 441 -16.43 -16.21 18.10
N ASP A 442 -15.41 -15.82 18.88
CA ASP A 442 -15.17 -16.37 20.22
C ASP A 442 -16.27 -16.02 21.23
N ALA A 443 -16.93 -14.87 21.10
CA ALA A 443 -18.07 -14.50 21.92
C ALA A 443 -19.24 -15.49 21.76
N PHE A 444 -19.55 -15.89 20.53
CA PHE A 444 -20.56 -16.90 20.28
C PHE A 444 -20.12 -18.30 20.72
N ARG A 445 -18.83 -18.64 20.56
CA ARG A 445 -18.28 -19.89 21.13
C ARG A 445 -18.39 -19.93 22.65
N ALA A 446 -18.28 -18.78 23.32
CA ALA A 446 -18.48 -18.64 24.76
C ALA A 446 -19.96 -18.60 25.19
N GLY A 447 -20.90 -18.68 24.24
CA GLY A 447 -22.35 -18.68 24.51
C GLY A 447 -22.94 -17.30 24.80
N MET A 448 -22.26 -16.21 24.43
CA MET A 448 -22.86 -14.86 24.49
C MET A 448 -23.97 -14.73 23.44
N SER A 449 -25.06 -14.05 23.79
CA SER A 449 -26.14 -13.79 22.84
C SER A 449 -25.78 -12.67 21.87
N VAL A 450 -26.46 -12.62 20.71
CA VAL A 450 -26.36 -11.50 19.76
C VAL A 450 -26.60 -10.14 20.44
N ALA A 451 -27.55 -10.07 21.38
CA ALA A 451 -27.81 -8.85 22.14
C ALA A 451 -26.62 -8.43 23.03
N ASP A 452 -25.93 -9.38 23.66
CA ASP A 452 -24.74 -9.10 24.47
C ASP A 452 -23.59 -8.59 23.61
N VAL A 453 -23.38 -9.19 22.43
CA VAL A 453 -22.33 -8.78 21.50
C VAL A 453 -22.63 -7.42 20.87
N TYR A 454 -23.89 -7.16 20.50
CA TYR A 454 -24.35 -5.85 20.01
C TYR A 454 -24.12 -4.75 21.05
N ALA A 455 -24.47 -5.01 22.32
CA ALA A 455 -24.31 -4.02 23.39
C ALA A 455 -22.85 -3.59 23.64
N LEU A 456 -21.88 -4.41 23.22
CA LEU A 456 -20.45 -4.10 23.31
C LEU A 456 -19.89 -3.50 22.01
N SER A 457 -20.25 -4.08 20.87
CA SER A 457 -19.60 -3.79 19.58
C SER A 457 -20.33 -2.76 18.73
N PHE A 458 -21.65 -2.61 18.93
CA PHE A 458 -22.59 -1.87 18.08
C PHE A 458 -22.66 -2.36 16.62
N ILE A 459 -22.10 -3.54 16.31
CA ILE A 459 -22.24 -4.18 14.99
C ILE A 459 -23.70 -4.60 14.81
N ASP A 460 -24.33 -4.23 13.70
CA ASP A 460 -25.77 -4.47 13.51
C ASP A 460 -26.14 -5.95 13.73
N PRO A 461 -27.22 -6.26 14.48
CA PRO A 461 -27.63 -7.63 14.77
C PRO A 461 -27.76 -8.52 13.54
N TRP A 462 -28.10 -7.97 12.37
CA TRP A 462 -28.18 -8.75 11.13
C TRP A 462 -26.85 -9.44 10.79
N PHE A 463 -25.71 -8.76 10.96
CA PHE A 463 -24.39 -9.36 10.71
C PHE A 463 -24.02 -10.36 11.80
N LEU A 464 -24.38 -10.05 13.05
CA LEU A 464 -24.11 -10.89 14.21
C LEU A 464 -24.84 -12.23 14.14
N ASP A 465 -26.11 -12.24 13.75
CA ASP A 465 -26.91 -13.46 13.55
C ASP A 465 -26.22 -14.41 12.53
N GLN A 466 -25.70 -13.86 11.43
CA GLN A 466 -25.02 -14.62 10.39
C GLN A 466 -23.70 -15.24 10.88
N ILE A 467 -22.97 -14.52 11.74
CA ILE A 467 -21.72 -14.99 12.34
C ILE A 467 -22.01 -16.06 13.39
N GLU A 468 -23.04 -15.90 14.21
CA GLU A 468 -23.49 -16.91 15.17
C GLU A 468 -23.87 -18.23 14.47
N GLU A 469 -24.55 -18.16 13.31
CA GLU A 469 -24.86 -19.34 12.51
C GLU A 469 -23.60 -20.05 11.98
N LEU A 470 -22.59 -19.28 11.52
CA LEU A 470 -21.30 -19.87 11.13
C LEU A 470 -20.66 -20.62 12.30
N ILE A 471 -20.61 -20.01 13.49
CA ILE A 471 -20.07 -20.66 14.70
C ILE A 471 -20.88 -21.91 15.09
N SER A 472 -22.20 -21.88 14.91
CA SER A 472 -23.06 -23.03 15.13
C SER A 472 -22.75 -24.18 14.16
N HIS A 473 -22.47 -23.87 12.88
CA HIS A 473 -22.00 -24.86 11.90
C HIS A 473 -20.64 -25.45 12.27
N GLU A 474 -19.71 -24.62 12.76
CA GLU A 474 -18.40 -25.09 13.21
C GLU A 474 -18.53 -26.06 14.38
N GLN A 475 -19.30 -25.71 15.40
CA GLN A 475 -19.52 -26.54 16.58
C GLN A 475 -20.15 -27.88 16.19
N GLN A 476 -21.20 -27.86 15.37
CA GLN A 476 -21.85 -29.08 14.91
C GLN A 476 -20.87 -29.98 14.14
N LEU A 477 -20.04 -29.41 13.26
CA LEU A 477 -19.07 -30.20 12.50
C LEU A 477 -17.97 -30.78 13.39
N ALA A 478 -17.50 -30.02 14.39
CA ALA A 478 -16.51 -30.50 15.35
C ALA A 478 -17.03 -31.69 16.17
N ASP A 479 -18.32 -31.68 16.53
CA ASP A 479 -18.98 -32.77 17.26
C ASP A 479 -19.23 -34.01 16.38
N ASP A 480 -19.68 -33.80 15.14
CA ASP A 480 -20.06 -34.88 14.21
C ASP A 480 -18.83 -35.53 13.51
N GLY A 481 -17.78 -34.77 13.28
CA GLY A 481 -16.54 -35.18 12.62
C GLY A 481 -16.64 -35.46 11.12
N MET A 482 -15.51 -35.84 10.50
CA MET A 482 -15.37 -36.07 9.05
C MET A 482 -16.39 -37.07 8.46
N PRO A 483 -16.76 -38.20 9.11
CA PRO A 483 -17.69 -39.17 8.53
C PRO A 483 -19.11 -38.63 8.27
N ALA A 484 -19.49 -37.52 8.90
CA ALA A 484 -20.78 -36.87 8.70
C ALA A 484 -20.84 -35.98 7.45
N LEU A 485 -19.71 -35.75 6.78
CA LEU A 485 -19.62 -34.94 5.56
C LEU A 485 -20.08 -35.74 4.33
N ASP A 486 -21.40 -35.92 4.19
CA ASP A 486 -22.00 -36.30 2.92
C ASP A 486 -22.04 -35.12 1.93
N ALA A 487 -22.45 -35.38 0.69
CA ALA A 487 -22.46 -34.38 -0.37
C ALA A 487 -23.38 -33.18 -0.04
N ALA A 488 -24.50 -33.42 0.64
CA ALA A 488 -25.46 -32.37 0.97
C ALA A 488 -24.91 -31.48 2.08
N ARG A 489 -24.41 -32.07 3.17
CA ARG A 489 -23.83 -31.34 4.29
C ARG A 489 -22.61 -30.54 3.85
N LEU A 490 -21.72 -31.15 3.06
CA LEU A 490 -20.55 -30.48 2.54
C LEU A 490 -20.95 -29.31 1.63
N ARG A 491 -21.92 -29.49 0.72
CA ARG A 491 -22.43 -28.39 -0.11
C ARG A 491 -23.00 -27.25 0.73
N THR A 492 -23.73 -27.54 1.81
CA THR A 492 -24.22 -26.49 2.74
C THR A 492 -23.07 -25.71 3.36
N LEU A 493 -22.04 -26.38 3.89
CA LEU A 493 -20.89 -25.72 4.49
C LEU A 493 -20.10 -24.90 3.46
N LYS A 494 -19.90 -25.44 2.26
CA LYS A 494 -19.22 -24.70 1.18
C LYS A 494 -20.03 -23.47 0.72
N ARG A 495 -21.37 -23.53 0.70
CA ARG A 495 -22.27 -22.39 0.44
C ARG A 495 -22.24 -21.32 1.54
N ALA A 496 -21.86 -21.70 2.76
CA ALA A 496 -21.59 -20.77 3.85
C ALA A 496 -20.14 -20.21 3.81
N GLY A 497 -19.35 -20.59 2.81
CA GLY A 497 -18.01 -20.06 2.57
C GLY A 497 -16.86 -20.79 3.26
N PHE A 498 -17.11 -21.90 3.96
CA PHE A 498 -16.06 -22.64 4.68
C PHE A 498 -14.98 -23.12 3.73
N SER A 499 -13.71 -22.81 4.03
CA SER A 499 -12.55 -23.34 3.31
C SER A 499 -12.33 -24.82 3.63
N ASP A 500 -11.72 -25.55 2.70
CA ASP A 500 -11.31 -26.95 2.92
C ASP A 500 -10.36 -27.05 4.12
N ALA A 501 -9.51 -26.04 4.32
CA ALA A 501 -8.60 -25.94 5.45
C ALA A 501 -9.35 -25.78 6.78
N ARG A 502 -10.38 -24.93 6.85
CA ARG A 502 -11.17 -24.74 8.08
C ARG A 502 -11.96 -25.99 8.44
N LEU A 503 -12.55 -26.64 7.44
CA LEU A 503 -13.23 -27.92 7.63
C LEU A 503 -12.25 -29.00 8.12
N ALA A 504 -11.01 -28.97 7.64
CA ALA A 504 -9.98 -29.91 8.06
C ALA A 504 -9.59 -29.73 9.54
N GLU A 505 -9.40 -28.47 9.98
CA GLU A 505 -9.15 -28.18 11.40
C GLU A 505 -10.27 -28.67 12.31
N LEU A 506 -11.51 -28.35 11.97
CA LEU A 506 -12.69 -28.70 12.77
C LEU A 506 -12.90 -30.22 12.88
N THR A 507 -12.49 -30.96 11.86
CA THR A 507 -12.63 -32.44 11.82
C THR A 507 -11.35 -33.18 12.23
N GLY A 508 -10.28 -32.47 12.61
CA GLY A 508 -9.00 -33.06 13.02
C GLY A 508 -8.27 -33.81 11.91
N THR A 509 -8.38 -33.35 10.66
CA THR A 509 -7.73 -33.95 9.47
C THR A 509 -6.84 -32.93 8.75
N ASN A 510 -6.48 -33.20 7.49
CA ASN A 510 -5.73 -32.27 6.63
C ASN A 510 -6.58 -31.76 5.45
N GLU A 511 -6.19 -30.60 4.91
CA GLU A 511 -6.89 -29.93 3.80
C GLU A 511 -7.04 -30.83 2.56
N GLU A 512 -5.99 -31.60 2.22
CA GLU A 512 -6.00 -32.52 1.07
C GLU A 512 -7.10 -33.59 1.20
N SER A 513 -7.34 -34.10 2.41
CA SER A 513 -8.37 -35.10 2.68
C SER A 513 -9.78 -34.53 2.46
N VAL A 514 -10.03 -33.30 2.92
CA VAL A 514 -11.30 -32.60 2.68
C VAL A 514 -11.49 -32.34 1.20
N ARG A 515 -10.46 -31.82 0.51
CA ARG A 515 -10.49 -31.57 -0.94
C ARG A 515 -10.76 -32.85 -1.73
N THR A 516 -10.12 -33.95 -1.37
CA THR A 516 -10.30 -35.25 -2.01
C THR A 516 -11.73 -35.75 -1.84
N LEU A 517 -12.27 -35.68 -0.62
CA LEU A 517 -13.66 -36.03 -0.34
C LEU A 517 -14.63 -35.15 -1.15
N ARG A 518 -14.41 -33.83 -1.14
CA ARG A 518 -15.20 -32.84 -1.86
C ARG A 518 -15.27 -33.15 -3.36
N ARG A 519 -14.13 -33.47 -3.97
CA ARG A 519 -14.03 -33.87 -5.38
C ARG A 519 -14.71 -35.21 -5.65
N ALA A 520 -14.53 -36.20 -4.78
CA ALA A 520 -15.19 -37.52 -4.91
C ALA A 520 -16.72 -37.41 -4.85
N LEU A 521 -17.23 -36.52 -4.01
CA LEU A 521 -18.66 -36.20 -3.88
C LEU A 521 -19.18 -35.23 -4.94
N LYS A 522 -18.31 -34.73 -5.83
CA LYS A 522 -18.62 -33.74 -6.87
C LYS A 522 -19.20 -32.42 -6.33
N VAL A 523 -18.80 -32.04 -5.12
CA VAL A 523 -19.16 -30.75 -4.53
C VAL A 523 -18.13 -29.72 -5.00
N ARG A 524 -18.39 -29.08 -6.13
CA ARG A 524 -17.46 -28.13 -6.78
C ARG A 524 -18.07 -26.74 -6.82
N PRO A 525 -17.25 -25.67 -6.78
CA PRO A 525 -17.76 -24.34 -7.04
C PRO A 525 -18.18 -24.24 -8.51
N VAL A 526 -19.12 -23.35 -8.76
CA VAL A 526 -19.41 -22.77 -10.06
C VAL A 526 -18.88 -21.34 -10.06
N TYR A 527 -18.71 -20.76 -11.24
CA TYR A 527 -18.29 -19.37 -11.37
C TYR A 527 -19.39 -18.54 -11.99
N LYS A 528 -19.69 -17.41 -11.36
CA LYS A 528 -20.68 -16.43 -11.78
C LYS A 528 -19.99 -15.19 -12.32
N ARG A 529 -20.65 -14.49 -13.24
CA ARG A 529 -20.12 -13.24 -13.81
C ARG A 529 -20.63 -12.02 -13.05
N VAL A 530 -19.76 -11.01 -12.97
CA VAL A 530 -20.15 -9.64 -12.67
C VAL A 530 -20.64 -8.99 -13.96
N ASP A 531 -21.83 -8.38 -13.91
CA ASP A 531 -22.50 -7.87 -15.11
C ASP A 531 -23.20 -6.51 -14.91
N SER A 532 -23.13 -5.93 -13.72
CA SER A 532 -23.80 -4.69 -13.28
C SER A 532 -25.33 -4.70 -13.27
N CYS A 533 -26.00 -5.78 -13.68
CA CYS A 533 -27.44 -5.80 -13.96
C CYS A 533 -28.18 -7.04 -13.44
N ALA A 534 -27.56 -7.82 -12.55
CA ALA A 534 -28.16 -9.00 -11.94
C ALA A 534 -28.76 -9.97 -12.97
N ALA A 535 -27.97 -10.26 -14.02
CA ALA A 535 -28.32 -11.11 -15.16
C ALA A 535 -29.51 -10.65 -16.03
N GLU A 536 -30.01 -9.41 -15.89
CA GLU A 536 -31.03 -8.87 -16.80
C GLU A 536 -30.53 -8.82 -18.26
N PHE A 537 -29.24 -8.53 -18.44
CA PHE A 537 -28.56 -8.51 -19.73
C PHE A 537 -27.34 -9.44 -19.72
N ALA A 538 -27.07 -10.08 -20.87
CA ALA A 538 -25.89 -10.92 -21.01
C ALA A 538 -24.60 -10.09 -21.04
N THR A 539 -23.54 -10.61 -20.42
CA THR A 539 -22.18 -10.07 -20.47
C THR A 539 -21.23 -10.99 -21.22
N SER A 540 -20.44 -10.44 -22.14
CA SER A 540 -19.32 -11.16 -22.74
C SER A 540 -18.06 -11.12 -21.87
N THR A 541 -17.96 -10.13 -20.96
CA THR A 541 -16.80 -9.93 -20.09
C THR A 541 -16.69 -11.07 -19.08
N ALA A 542 -15.53 -11.72 -19.03
CA ALA A 542 -15.24 -12.81 -18.12
C ALA A 542 -14.68 -12.27 -16.79
N TYR A 543 -15.47 -11.45 -16.09
CA TYR A 543 -15.19 -11.00 -14.72
C TYR A 543 -15.94 -11.91 -13.75
N LEU A 544 -15.21 -12.80 -13.08
CA LEU A 544 -15.74 -14.02 -12.47
C LEU A 544 -15.47 -14.09 -10.96
N TYR A 545 -16.37 -14.71 -10.22
CA TYR A 545 -16.16 -15.14 -8.85
C TYR A 545 -16.77 -16.53 -8.60
N SER A 546 -16.18 -17.28 -7.67
CA SER A 546 -16.62 -18.63 -7.31
C SER A 546 -17.76 -18.61 -6.28
N THR A 547 -18.68 -19.57 -6.39
CA THR A 547 -19.76 -19.81 -5.44
C THR A 547 -20.27 -21.26 -5.54
N TYR A 548 -20.96 -21.77 -4.52
CA TYR A 548 -21.51 -23.14 -4.53
C TYR A 548 -23.00 -23.19 -4.93
N GLU A 549 -23.30 -22.71 -6.13
CA GLU A 549 -24.61 -22.82 -6.80
C GLU A 549 -24.65 -23.90 -7.90
N ASP A 550 -25.66 -23.88 -8.76
CA ASP A 550 -25.93 -24.95 -9.72
C ASP A 550 -25.31 -24.69 -11.12
N GLU A 551 -25.41 -23.46 -11.65
CA GLU A 551 -24.96 -23.11 -13.01
C GLU A 551 -23.60 -22.40 -13.02
N CYS A 552 -22.69 -22.83 -13.91
CA CYS A 552 -21.38 -22.22 -14.11
C CYS A 552 -21.30 -21.42 -15.42
N GLU A 553 -20.90 -20.15 -15.32
CA GLU A 553 -20.84 -19.16 -16.40
C GLU A 553 -19.40 -18.87 -16.85
N ALA A 554 -18.42 -19.62 -16.35
CA ALA A 554 -17.02 -19.43 -16.72
C ALA A 554 -16.83 -19.53 -18.24
N LEU A 555 -17.41 -20.55 -18.89
CA LEU A 555 -17.30 -20.79 -20.32
C LEU A 555 -15.83 -20.71 -20.82
N PRO A 556 -14.93 -21.57 -20.30
CA PRO A 556 -13.52 -21.57 -20.70
C PRO A 556 -13.36 -21.88 -22.19
N THR A 557 -12.36 -21.28 -22.86
CA THR A 557 -12.08 -21.52 -24.29
C THR A 557 -10.98 -22.56 -24.52
N ASP A 558 -10.71 -22.92 -25.77
CA ASP A 558 -9.63 -23.84 -26.16
C ASP A 558 -8.31 -23.10 -26.53
N ARG A 559 -8.21 -21.79 -26.29
CA ARG A 559 -6.98 -21.02 -26.57
C ARG A 559 -5.85 -21.46 -25.63
N ASP A 560 -4.61 -21.23 -26.06
CA ASP A 560 -3.45 -21.36 -25.17
C ASP A 560 -3.54 -20.30 -24.06
N LYS A 561 -3.74 -20.76 -22.82
CA LYS A 561 -3.96 -19.87 -21.67
C LYS A 561 -2.73 -19.75 -20.79
N ILE A 562 -2.43 -18.54 -20.33
CA ILE A 562 -1.45 -18.30 -19.26
C ILE A 562 -2.17 -17.66 -18.08
N MET A 563 -2.05 -18.30 -16.92
CA MET A 563 -2.58 -17.80 -15.66
C MET A 563 -1.50 -16.99 -14.92
N ILE A 564 -1.89 -15.84 -14.39
CA ILE A 564 -1.04 -14.95 -13.60
C ILE A 564 -1.67 -14.82 -12.21
N LEU A 565 -0.91 -15.22 -11.19
CA LEU A 565 -1.33 -15.07 -9.80
C LEU A 565 -0.87 -13.71 -9.26
N GLY A 566 -1.84 -12.90 -8.83
CA GLY A 566 -1.61 -11.64 -8.15
C GLY A 566 -1.07 -11.81 -6.74
N GLY A 567 -1.08 -10.71 -5.97
CA GLY A 567 -0.54 -10.68 -4.62
C GLY A 567 -1.58 -10.64 -3.50
N GLY A 568 -2.86 -10.37 -3.78
CA GLY A 568 -3.85 -10.11 -2.73
C GLY A 568 -3.71 -8.70 -2.13
N PRO A 569 -4.24 -8.46 -0.91
CA PRO A 569 -4.35 -7.11 -0.33
C PRO A 569 -3.00 -6.47 -0.08
N ASN A 570 -2.71 -5.23 -0.51
CA ASN A 570 -1.40 -4.62 -0.26
C ASN A 570 -0.99 -4.61 1.24
N ARG A 571 0.32 -4.73 1.49
CA ARG A 571 0.93 -4.59 2.83
C ARG A 571 2.36 -4.10 2.71
N ILE A 572 2.94 -3.60 3.81
CA ILE A 572 4.35 -3.16 3.85
C ILE A 572 5.27 -4.30 3.37
N GLY A 573 6.08 -4.02 2.35
CA GLY A 573 6.95 -4.99 1.69
C GLY A 573 6.36 -5.69 0.46
N GLN A 574 5.05 -5.54 0.23
CA GLN A 574 4.30 -6.10 -0.88
C GLN A 574 3.22 -5.11 -1.35
N GLY A 575 3.69 -4.08 -2.06
CA GLY A 575 2.87 -2.98 -2.55
C GLY A 575 2.48 -3.16 -4.02
N ILE A 576 2.24 -2.01 -4.65
CA ILE A 576 1.80 -1.89 -6.04
C ILE A 576 2.85 -2.37 -7.06
N GLU A 577 4.11 -2.51 -6.63
CA GLU A 577 5.21 -2.90 -7.51
C GLU A 577 5.02 -4.31 -8.08
N PHE A 578 4.38 -5.19 -7.31
CA PHE A 578 4.02 -6.55 -7.73
C PHE A 578 2.79 -6.58 -8.63
N ASP A 579 1.82 -5.68 -8.37
CA ASP A 579 0.65 -5.50 -9.24
C ASP A 579 1.09 -5.04 -10.64
N TYR A 580 1.98 -4.06 -10.70
CA TYR A 580 2.62 -3.58 -11.93
C TYR A 580 3.19 -4.73 -12.76
N CYS A 581 3.95 -5.63 -12.12
CA CYS A 581 4.53 -6.79 -12.81
C CYS A 581 3.45 -7.71 -13.36
N CYS A 582 2.40 -8.01 -12.58
CA CYS A 582 1.29 -8.85 -12.99
C CYS A 582 0.52 -8.26 -14.19
N VAL A 583 0.25 -6.95 -14.17
CA VAL A 583 -0.39 -6.23 -15.27
C VAL A 583 0.47 -6.32 -16.53
N HIS A 584 1.78 -6.08 -16.42
CA HIS A 584 2.69 -6.18 -17.57
C HIS A 584 2.75 -7.59 -18.17
N ALA A 585 2.70 -8.64 -17.34
CA ALA A 585 2.60 -10.02 -17.82
C ALA A 585 1.32 -10.26 -18.61
N ALA A 586 0.17 -9.86 -18.07
CA ALA A 586 -1.13 -10.02 -18.74
C ALA A 586 -1.15 -9.26 -20.08
N LEU A 587 -0.72 -7.99 -20.10
CA LEU A 587 -0.68 -7.22 -21.33
C LEU A 587 0.25 -7.83 -22.39
N ALA A 588 1.48 -8.18 -22.00
CA ALA A 588 2.46 -8.71 -22.96
C ALA A 588 2.08 -10.07 -23.54
N LEU A 589 1.53 -10.96 -22.71
CA LEU A 589 1.15 -12.30 -23.17
C LEU A 589 -0.15 -12.28 -23.99
N ARG A 590 -1.07 -11.36 -23.66
CA ARG A 590 -2.26 -11.12 -24.49
C ARG A 590 -1.87 -10.60 -25.87
N ASP A 591 -0.95 -9.63 -25.94
CA ASP A 591 -0.41 -9.11 -27.20
C ASP A 591 0.28 -10.20 -28.04
N ASP A 592 0.91 -11.18 -27.38
CA ASP A 592 1.55 -12.33 -28.02
C ASP A 592 0.53 -13.46 -28.39
N GLY A 593 -0.76 -13.25 -28.12
CA GLY A 593 -1.87 -14.11 -28.58
C GLY A 593 -2.39 -15.12 -27.56
N TYR A 594 -1.81 -15.19 -26.36
CA TYR A 594 -2.33 -16.03 -25.28
C TYR A 594 -3.68 -15.51 -24.77
N GLU A 595 -4.50 -16.41 -24.24
CA GLU A 595 -5.62 -16.03 -23.40
C GLU A 595 -5.11 -15.86 -21.96
N THR A 596 -5.13 -14.63 -21.48
CA THR A 596 -4.56 -14.27 -20.18
C THR A 596 -5.61 -14.37 -19.08
N ILE A 597 -5.26 -15.08 -18.01
CA ILE A 597 -6.13 -15.29 -16.85
C ILE A 597 -5.50 -14.62 -15.64
N MET A 598 -6.13 -13.59 -15.10
CA MET A 598 -5.70 -12.96 -13.84
C MET A 598 -6.46 -13.57 -12.67
N VAL A 599 -5.75 -13.91 -11.59
CA VAL A 599 -6.35 -14.32 -10.31
C VAL A 599 -5.83 -13.38 -9.23
N ASN A 600 -6.71 -12.53 -8.67
CA ASN A 600 -6.34 -11.59 -7.61
C ASN A 600 -7.60 -11.08 -6.88
N CYS A 601 -7.45 -10.60 -5.65
CA CYS A 601 -8.57 -10.14 -4.80
C CYS A 601 -8.40 -8.73 -4.20
N ASN A 602 -7.46 -7.95 -4.74
CA ASN A 602 -7.24 -6.57 -4.28
C ASN A 602 -8.07 -5.58 -5.10
N PRO A 603 -9.03 -4.86 -4.49
CA PRO A 603 -9.94 -3.97 -5.21
C PRO A 603 -9.28 -2.68 -5.70
N GLU A 604 -8.15 -2.29 -5.13
CA GLU A 604 -7.48 -1.01 -5.43
C GLU A 604 -6.65 -1.07 -6.71
N THR A 605 -6.48 -2.24 -7.31
CA THR A 605 -5.42 -2.51 -8.29
C THR A 605 -5.87 -2.50 -9.75
N VAL A 606 -4.89 -2.32 -10.65
CA VAL A 606 -5.12 -2.38 -12.11
C VAL A 606 -5.20 -3.83 -12.58
N SER A 607 -4.56 -4.79 -11.91
CA SER A 607 -4.69 -6.21 -12.27
C SER A 607 -6.13 -6.72 -12.16
N THR A 608 -6.92 -6.21 -11.21
CA THR A 608 -8.33 -6.54 -11.05
C THR A 608 -9.26 -5.61 -11.85
N ASP A 609 -8.74 -4.83 -12.79
CA ASP A 609 -9.54 -4.26 -13.88
C ASP A 609 -9.83 -5.35 -14.93
N TYR A 610 -11.10 -5.50 -15.30
CA TYR A 610 -11.51 -6.47 -16.32
C TYR A 610 -10.92 -6.15 -17.70
N ASP A 611 -10.46 -4.91 -17.94
CA ASP A 611 -9.77 -4.52 -19.17
C ASP A 611 -8.32 -5.06 -19.27
N THR A 612 -7.73 -5.50 -18.15
CA THR A 612 -6.31 -5.88 -18.07
C THR A 612 -6.02 -7.27 -18.62
N SER A 613 -6.95 -8.22 -18.45
CA SER A 613 -6.79 -9.63 -18.85
C SER A 613 -7.99 -10.10 -19.67
N ASP A 614 -7.85 -11.21 -20.40
CA ASP A 614 -9.00 -11.79 -21.12
C ASP A 614 -10.05 -12.34 -20.15
N ARG A 615 -9.60 -12.84 -18.99
CA ARG A 615 -10.43 -13.48 -17.96
C ARG A 615 -9.91 -13.10 -16.57
N LEU A 616 -10.77 -12.52 -15.74
CA LEU A 616 -10.45 -12.11 -14.38
C LEU A 616 -11.23 -12.96 -13.39
N TYR A 617 -10.52 -13.67 -12.52
CA TYR A 617 -11.09 -14.34 -11.35
C TYR A 617 -10.80 -13.51 -10.10
N PHE A 618 -11.83 -12.90 -9.53
CA PHE A 618 -11.74 -12.13 -8.28
C PHE A 618 -11.81 -13.06 -7.07
N GLU A 619 -10.78 -13.87 -6.88
CA GLU A 619 -10.75 -14.96 -5.91
C GLU A 619 -9.60 -14.82 -4.91
N PRO A 620 -9.76 -15.36 -3.68
CA PRO A 620 -8.66 -15.50 -2.75
C PRO A 620 -7.49 -16.28 -3.36
N LEU A 621 -6.26 -15.88 -3.05
CA LEU A 621 -5.05 -16.54 -3.52
C LEU A 621 -4.65 -17.69 -2.58
N THR A 622 -5.54 -18.68 -2.47
CA THR A 622 -5.29 -19.91 -1.69
C THR A 622 -5.03 -21.09 -2.60
N LEU A 623 -4.45 -22.16 -2.06
CA LEU A 623 -4.26 -23.40 -2.80
C LEU A 623 -5.61 -23.98 -3.27
N GLU A 624 -6.63 -23.95 -2.42
CA GLU A 624 -7.97 -24.43 -2.76
C GLU A 624 -8.54 -23.67 -3.95
N ASP A 625 -8.63 -22.34 -3.85
CA ASP A 625 -9.33 -21.50 -4.82
C ASP A 625 -8.60 -21.53 -6.18
N VAL A 626 -7.25 -21.50 -6.18
CA VAL A 626 -6.45 -21.58 -7.41
C VAL A 626 -6.59 -22.93 -8.09
N LEU A 627 -6.61 -24.04 -7.35
CA LEU A 627 -6.75 -25.38 -7.95
C LEU A 627 -8.11 -25.60 -8.60
N GLU A 628 -9.17 -24.99 -8.08
CA GLU A 628 -10.50 -25.03 -8.71
C GLU A 628 -10.51 -24.31 -10.07
N ILE A 629 -9.81 -23.16 -10.16
CA ILE A 629 -9.67 -22.42 -11.43
C ILE A 629 -8.79 -23.22 -12.40
N VAL A 630 -7.66 -23.77 -11.95
CA VAL A 630 -6.77 -24.58 -12.80
C VAL A 630 -7.50 -25.79 -13.37
N GLU A 631 -8.31 -26.48 -12.56
CA GLU A 631 -9.05 -27.65 -13.04
C GLU A 631 -10.11 -27.29 -14.08
N LEU A 632 -10.73 -26.11 -13.96
CA LEU A 632 -11.70 -25.62 -14.92
C LEU A 632 -11.04 -25.10 -16.21
N GLU A 633 -9.96 -24.33 -16.09
CA GLU A 633 -9.35 -23.60 -17.20
C GLU A 633 -8.30 -24.40 -17.96
N GLN A 634 -7.65 -25.38 -17.32
CA GLN A 634 -6.55 -26.17 -17.87
C GLN A 634 -5.48 -25.28 -18.53
N PRO A 635 -4.88 -24.31 -17.79
CA PRO A 635 -3.91 -23.38 -18.37
C PRO A 635 -2.66 -24.11 -18.86
N LYS A 636 -2.04 -23.57 -19.93
CA LYS A 636 -0.76 -24.05 -20.46
C LYS A 636 0.39 -23.73 -19.51
N GLY A 637 0.29 -22.63 -18.77
CA GLY A 637 1.29 -22.20 -17.79
C GLY A 637 0.70 -21.29 -16.72
N VAL A 638 1.30 -21.34 -15.53
CA VAL A 638 0.98 -20.49 -14.39
C VAL A 638 2.21 -19.72 -13.93
N ILE A 639 2.13 -18.39 -13.90
CA ILE A 639 3.16 -17.49 -13.38
C ILE A 639 2.88 -17.25 -11.91
N VAL A 640 3.85 -17.63 -11.06
CA VAL A 640 3.80 -17.46 -9.59
C VAL A 640 4.80 -16.43 -9.08
N GLN A 641 5.73 -15.98 -9.93
CA GLN A 641 6.90 -15.20 -9.56
C GLN A 641 6.65 -13.68 -9.48
N TYR A 642 5.45 -13.22 -9.84
CA TYR A 642 5.17 -11.79 -10.03
C TYR A 642 4.35 -11.18 -8.90
N GLY A 643 3.47 -11.94 -8.24
CA GLY A 643 2.58 -11.44 -7.18
C GLY A 643 3.22 -11.33 -5.79
N GLY A 644 4.55 -11.44 -5.66
CA GLY A 644 5.24 -11.39 -4.37
C GLY A 644 5.09 -12.70 -3.56
N GLN A 645 5.11 -12.62 -2.22
CA GLN A 645 5.25 -13.81 -1.38
C GLN A 645 4.05 -14.76 -1.43
N THR A 646 2.84 -14.24 -1.61
CA THR A 646 1.59 -15.02 -1.60
C THR A 646 1.63 -16.16 -2.62
N PRO A 647 1.77 -15.91 -3.93
CA PRO A 647 1.88 -17.01 -4.90
C PRO A 647 3.17 -17.81 -4.78
N LEU A 648 4.27 -17.21 -4.30
CA LEU A 648 5.53 -17.94 -4.06
C LEU A 648 5.35 -19.08 -3.05
N LYS A 649 4.60 -18.84 -1.97
CA LYS A 649 4.30 -19.86 -0.95
C LYS A 649 3.48 -21.03 -1.51
N LEU A 650 2.67 -20.77 -2.55
CA LEU A 650 1.84 -21.78 -3.19
C LEU A 650 2.61 -22.61 -4.22
N ALA A 651 3.73 -22.13 -4.76
CA ALA A 651 4.41 -22.68 -5.93
C ALA A 651 4.67 -24.20 -5.84
N ARG A 652 5.22 -24.67 -4.72
CA ARG A 652 5.48 -26.10 -4.48
C ARG A 652 4.21 -26.94 -4.39
N ALA A 653 3.22 -26.43 -3.66
CA ALA A 653 1.95 -27.14 -3.48
C ALA A 653 1.16 -27.21 -4.80
N LEU A 654 1.23 -26.16 -5.62
CA LEU A 654 0.65 -26.12 -6.96
C LEU A 654 1.33 -27.16 -7.87
N GLU A 655 2.67 -27.16 -7.95
CA GLU A 655 3.42 -28.14 -8.74
C GLU A 655 3.14 -29.58 -8.30
N ALA A 656 3.09 -29.83 -6.99
CA ALA A 656 2.74 -31.15 -6.44
C ALA A 656 1.32 -31.61 -6.79
N ASN A 657 0.40 -30.67 -7.09
CA ASN A 657 -0.95 -30.95 -7.56
C ASN A 657 -1.07 -30.93 -9.10
N GLY A 658 0.06 -30.95 -9.83
CA GLY A 658 0.11 -31.06 -11.28
C GLY A 658 -0.11 -29.75 -12.03
N VAL A 659 -0.05 -28.60 -11.35
CA VAL A 659 -0.18 -27.29 -11.99
C VAL A 659 1.09 -26.97 -12.80
N PRO A 660 0.97 -26.54 -14.08
CA PRO A 660 2.14 -26.25 -14.92
C PRO A 660 2.74 -24.89 -14.57
N VAL A 661 3.55 -24.82 -13.51
CA VAL A 661 4.30 -23.60 -13.17
C VAL A 661 5.36 -23.34 -14.25
N ILE A 662 5.33 -22.15 -14.86
CA ILE A 662 6.29 -21.73 -15.90
C ILE A 662 7.27 -20.67 -15.37
N GLY A 663 8.40 -20.47 -16.04
CA GLY A 663 9.49 -19.62 -15.56
C GLY A 663 10.42 -20.36 -14.61
N THR A 664 11.05 -19.64 -13.67
CA THR A 664 11.92 -20.26 -12.66
C THR A 664 11.14 -21.29 -11.84
N SER A 665 11.68 -22.49 -11.71
CA SER A 665 11.00 -23.62 -11.08
C SER A 665 10.77 -23.40 -9.58
N PRO A 666 9.74 -24.02 -8.97
CA PRO A 666 9.55 -23.99 -7.53
C PRO A 666 10.76 -24.51 -6.73
N ASP A 667 11.49 -25.49 -7.27
CA ASP A 667 12.71 -25.99 -6.63
C ASP A 667 13.87 -24.98 -6.69
N SER A 668 14.02 -24.26 -7.81
CA SER A 668 15.02 -23.18 -7.93
C SER A 668 14.68 -21.99 -7.03
N ILE A 669 13.39 -21.66 -6.88
CA ILE A 669 12.94 -20.66 -5.92
C ILE A 669 13.31 -21.09 -4.50
N ASP A 670 13.01 -22.33 -4.13
CA ASP A 670 13.38 -22.84 -2.82
C ASP A 670 14.89 -22.95 -2.62
N LEU A 671 15.67 -23.30 -3.64
CA LEU A 671 17.14 -23.32 -3.56
C LEU A 671 17.73 -21.97 -3.14
N ALA A 672 17.08 -20.87 -3.51
CA ALA A 672 17.50 -19.52 -3.13
C ALA A 672 16.95 -19.09 -1.74
N GLU A 673 15.74 -19.52 -1.39
CA GLU A 673 15.09 -19.20 -0.12
C GLU A 673 15.61 -20.07 1.05
N ASP A 674 15.91 -21.34 0.78
CA ASP A 674 16.54 -22.29 1.69
C ASP A 674 18.03 -21.98 1.82
N ARG A 675 18.42 -21.61 3.04
CA ARG A 675 19.73 -21.03 3.29
C ARG A 675 20.85 -22.06 3.31
N GLU A 676 20.58 -23.31 3.66
CA GLU A 676 21.58 -24.37 3.58
C GLU A 676 21.87 -24.71 2.12
N ARG A 677 20.81 -24.88 1.32
CA ARG A 677 20.95 -25.13 -0.12
C ARG A 677 21.61 -23.94 -0.83
N PHE A 678 21.23 -22.71 -0.47
CA PHE A 678 21.81 -21.49 -1.03
C PHE A 678 23.30 -21.32 -0.67
N GLN A 679 23.68 -21.56 0.59
CA GLN A 679 25.09 -21.50 0.99
C GLN A 679 25.97 -22.49 0.22
N GLN A 680 25.49 -23.73 0.04
CA GLN A 680 26.19 -24.73 -0.78
C GLN A 680 26.38 -24.27 -2.23
N LEU A 681 25.38 -23.60 -2.80
CA LEU A 681 25.49 -23.02 -4.14
C LEU A 681 26.55 -21.91 -4.18
N VAL A 682 26.54 -21.00 -3.21
CA VAL A 682 27.49 -19.89 -3.11
C VAL A 682 28.93 -20.40 -2.99
N ASP A 683 29.16 -21.41 -2.14
CA ASP A 683 30.47 -22.05 -1.98
C ASP A 683 30.93 -22.70 -3.28
N LYS A 684 30.03 -23.41 -3.97
CA LYS A 684 30.30 -24.03 -5.27
C LYS A 684 30.67 -23.00 -6.33
N LEU A 685 30.04 -21.82 -6.30
CA LEU A 685 30.33 -20.71 -7.22
C LEU A 685 31.57 -19.89 -6.81
N GLY A 686 32.15 -20.15 -5.63
CA GLY A 686 33.31 -19.42 -5.12
C GLY A 686 32.99 -17.95 -4.80
N LEU A 687 31.74 -17.65 -4.43
CA LEU A 687 31.29 -16.31 -4.07
C LEU A 687 31.46 -16.08 -2.56
N LYS A 688 31.55 -14.81 -2.15
CA LYS A 688 31.70 -14.45 -0.74
C LYS A 688 30.34 -14.16 -0.12
N GLN A 689 30.08 -14.74 1.05
CA GLN A 689 28.98 -14.37 1.95
C GLN A 689 29.54 -13.82 3.27
N PRO A 690 28.75 -13.00 4.00
CA PRO A 690 29.04 -12.71 5.41
C PRO A 690 29.15 -14.03 6.19
N PRO A 691 30.09 -14.15 7.14
CA PRO A 691 30.13 -15.31 8.03
C PRO A 691 28.77 -15.54 8.70
N ASN A 692 28.22 -16.75 8.55
CA ASN A 692 26.86 -17.05 9.00
C ASN A 692 26.72 -18.46 9.60
N ARG A 693 25.69 -18.67 10.42
CA ARG A 693 25.31 -19.96 11.03
C ARG A 693 23.79 -20.07 11.18
N ILE A 694 23.31 -21.30 11.24
CA ILE A 694 21.89 -21.64 11.45
C ILE A 694 21.75 -22.22 12.85
N ALA A 695 20.88 -21.63 13.67
CA ALA A 695 20.57 -22.09 15.02
C ALA A 695 19.13 -22.60 15.11
N ARG A 696 18.91 -23.78 15.70
CA ARG A 696 17.57 -24.39 15.87
C ARG A 696 16.96 -24.09 17.23
N ASN A 697 17.75 -23.61 18.18
CA ASN A 697 17.30 -23.26 19.52
C ASN A 697 18.17 -22.14 20.11
N ALA A 698 17.75 -21.61 21.27
CA ALA A 698 18.40 -20.47 21.92
C ALA A 698 19.82 -20.76 22.42
N GLU A 699 20.07 -21.96 22.95
CA GLU A 699 21.39 -22.33 23.47
C GLU A 699 22.40 -22.43 22.33
N GLU A 700 22.00 -23.08 21.24
CA GLU A 700 22.77 -23.19 20.01
C GLU A 700 23.05 -21.81 19.40
N ALA A 701 22.05 -20.92 19.36
CA ALA A 701 22.21 -19.56 18.83
C ALA A 701 23.30 -18.77 19.58
N LEU A 702 23.34 -18.85 20.91
CA LEU A 702 24.34 -18.15 21.71
C LEU A 702 25.76 -18.69 21.48
N VAL A 703 25.92 -20.00 21.28
CA VAL A 703 27.23 -20.62 20.99
C VAL A 703 27.72 -20.19 19.60
N LEU A 704 26.87 -20.31 18.59
CA LEU A 704 27.20 -19.97 17.20
C LEU A 704 27.46 -18.47 17.03
N ALA A 705 26.74 -17.62 17.78
CA ALA A 705 26.97 -16.18 17.79
C ALA A 705 28.37 -15.79 18.27
N ARG A 706 28.95 -16.52 19.23
CA ARG A 706 30.34 -16.29 19.67
C ARG A 706 31.37 -16.67 18.62
N GLU A 707 31.06 -17.67 17.79
CA GLU A 707 31.92 -18.10 16.69
C GLU A 707 31.97 -17.06 15.57
N ILE A 708 30.82 -16.49 15.21
CA ILE A 708 30.72 -15.45 14.17
C ILE A 708 31.22 -14.10 14.67
N GLY A 709 30.87 -13.74 15.92
CA GLY A 709 31.18 -12.46 16.56
C GLY A 709 30.15 -11.36 16.30
N TYR A 710 29.96 -10.46 17.28
CA TYR A 710 29.03 -9.33 17.25
C TYR A 710 29.59 -8.05 16.60
N PRO A 711 28.76 -7.18 16.00
CA PRO A 711 27.30 -7.30 15.86
C PRO A 711 26.85 -8.36 14.85
N LEU A 712 25.65 -8.90 15.05
CA LEU A 712 25.00 -9.90 14.19
C LEU A 712 23.66 -9.38 13.68
N VAL A 713 23.26 -9.83 12.49
CA VAL A 713 21.89 -9.73 12.01
C VAL A 713 21.20 -11.06 12.28
N VAL A 714 20.09 -11.02 13.00
CA VAL A 714 19.28 -12.20 13.30
C VAL A 714 18.03 -12.19 12.44
N ARG A 715 17.75 -13.30 11.75
CA ARG A 715 16.67 -13.37 10.74
C ARG A 715 15.91 -14.70 10.83
N PRO A 716 14.57 -14.69 10.72
CA PRO A 716 13.80 -15.91 10.50
C PRO A 716 13.83 -16.35 9.02
N SER A 717 13.52 -17.62 8.74
CA SER A 717 13.45 -18.17 7.38
C SER A 717 12.10 -17.86 6.68
N TYR A 718 12.05 -17.87 5.34
CA TYR A 718 10.84 -17.69 4.50
C TYR A 718 10.03 -16.40 4.74
N VAL A 719 10.72 -15.28 4.96
CA VAL A 719 10.10 -13.96 5.16
C VAL A 719 10.53 -12.94 4.11
N LEU A 720 9.64 -12.01 3.78
CA LEU A 720 9.92 -10.85 2.93
C LEU A 720 9.88 -9.56 3.77
N GLY A 721 10.62 -8.54 3.36
CA GLY A 721 10.56 -7.22 3.98
C GLY A 721 11.24 -7.17 5.35
N GLY A 722 12.16 -8.10 5.58
CA GLY A 722 12.91 -8.26 6.84
C GLY A 722 12.04 -8.51 8.06
N ARG A 723 10.92 -9.22 7.92
CA ARG A 723 9.98 -9.46 9.04
C ARG A 723 10.71 -10.05 10.24
N ALA A 724 10.59 -9.39 11.39
CA ALA A 724 11.27 -9.76 12.64
C ALA A 724 12.80 -9.92 12.52
N MET A 725 13.44 -9.18 11.60
CA MET A 725 14.90 -9.07 11.57
C MET A 725 15.38 -8.03 12.59
N GLU A 726 16.45 -8.32 13.33
CA GLU A 726 17.03 -7.41 14.31
C GLU A 726 18.58 -7.45 14.24
N ILE A 727 19.23 -6.29 14.44
CA ILE A 727 20.68 -6.23 14.65
C ILE A 727 20.95 -6.37 16.15
N VAL A 728 21.64 -7.43 16.54
CA VAL A 728 22.02 -7.69 17.93
C VAL A 728 23.50 -7.36 18.16
N TYR A 729 23.77 -6.60 19.22
CA TYR A 729 25.12 -6.08 19.51
C TYR A 729 25.84 -6.88 20.62
N GLY A 730 25.12 -7.78 21.30
CA GLY A 730 25.69 -8.65 22.32
C GLY A 730 24.75 -9.78 22.76
N GLU A 731 25.24 -10.64 23.65
CA GLU A 731 24.53 -11.87 24.07
C GLU A 731 23.18 -11.60 24.72
N SER A 732 23.05 -10.53 25.50
CA SER A 732 21.78 -10.16 26.15
C SER A 732 20.69 -9.79 25.15
N ASP A 733 21.06 -9.17 24.02
CA ASP A 733 20.13 -8.82 22.95
C ASP A 733 19.67 -10.08 22.20
N LEU A 734 20.60 -10.97 21.88
CA LEU A 734 20.30 -12.24 21.22
C LEU A 734 19.38 -13.13 22.09
N ALA A 735 19.68 -13.27 23.38
CA ALA A 735 18.87 -14.08 24.29
C ALA A 735 17.43 -13.54 24.46
N ARG A 736 17.23 -12.22 24.33
CA ARG A 736 15.90 -11.60 24.28
C ARG A 736 15.22 -11.93 22.96
N TYR A 737 15.88 -11.64 21.84
CA TYR A 737 15.35 -11.88 20.50
C TYR A 737 14.82 -13.31 20.36
N VAL A 738 15.62 -14.31 20.74
CA VAL A 738 15.22 -15.71 20.58
C VAL A 738 13.99 -16.06 21.44
N ARG A 739 13.84 -15.45 22.62
CA ARG A 739 12.66 -15.67 23.48
C ARG A 739 11.37 -15.09 22.88
N ASP A 740 11.49 -13.93 22.26
CA ASP A 740 10.34 -13.16 21.78
C ASP A 740 9.97 -13.54 20.33
N ALA A 741 10.95 -13.79 19.47
CA ALA A 741 10.78 -14.00 18.02
C ALA A 741 10.62 -15.46 17.58
N VAL A 742 11.13 -16.46 18.33
CA VAL A 742 10.91 -17.89 17.98
C VAL A 742 9.43 -18.27 18.01
N LYS A 743 8.59 -17.52 18.73
CA LYS A 743 7.13 -17.69 18.69
C LYS A 743 6.49 -17.36 17.33
N VAL A 744 7.17 -16.61 16.47
CA VAL A 744 6.65 -16.16 15.16
C VAL A 744 6.98 -17.15 14.02
N SER A 745 7.92 -18.07 14.29
CA SER A 745 8.44 -19.03 13.31
C SER A 745 8.08 -20.45 13.73
N ASN A 746 7.03 -21.02 13.15
CA ASN A 746 6.75 -22.45 13.25
C ASN A 746 7.94 -23.25 12.69
N ASP A 747 8.45 -24.21 13.46
CA ASP A 747 9.48 -25.22 13.11
C ASP A 747 10.76 -24.78 12.37
N SER A 748 10.95 -23.49 12.08
CA SER A 748 12.02 -23.00 11.21
C SER A 748 13.17 -22.38 12.02
N PRO A 749 14.43 -22.64 11.63
CA PRO A 749 15.60 -22.20 12.37
C PRO A 749 15.83 -20.67 12.25
N VAL A 750 16.58 -20.14 13.22
CA VAL A 750 17.03 -18.74 13.29
C VAL A 750 18.41 -18.61 12.66
N LEU A 751 18.56 -17.63 11.76
CA LEU A 751 19.83 -17.33 11.11
C LEU A 751 20.60 -16.26 11.86
N LEU A 752 21.92 -16.45 11.93
CA LEU A 752 22.88 -15.52 12.50
C LEU A 752 23.88 -15.15 11.40
N ASP A 753 23.84 -13.91 10.95
CA ASP A 753 24.77 -13.36 9.97
C ASP A 753 25.66 -12.31 10.62
N ARG A 754 26.95 -12.26 10.26
CA ARG A 754 27.82 -11.15 10.62
C ARG A 754 27.27 -9.85 10.03
N PHE A 755 27.03 -8.85 10.88
CA PHE A 755 26.66 -7.52 10.41
C PHE A 755 27.87 -6.84 9.75
N LEU A 756 27.69 -6.38 8.51
CA LEU A 756 28.72 -5.69 7.72
C LEU A 756 28.62 -4.18 7.94
N ASP A 757 29.27 -3.70 8.99
CA ASP A 757 29.24 -2.28 9.36
C ASP A 757 29.90 -1.38 8.29
N ASN A 758 29.26 -0.25 7.99
CA ASN A 758 29.66 0.73 6.96
C ASN A 758 29.80 0.16 5.53
N ALA A 759 29.05 -0.87 5.18
CA ALA A 759 29.03 -1.40 3.81
C ALA A 759 27.98 -0.69 2.93
N VAL A 760 28.29 -0.48 1.65
CA VAL A 760 27.33 0.02 0.65
C VAL A 760 26.45 -1.13 0.20
N GLU A 761 25.13 -0.98 0.26
CA GLU A 761 24.20 -1.98 -0.25
C GLU A 761 23.88 -1.73 -1.73
N VAL A 762 23.70 -2.82 -2.49
CA VAL A 762 23.49 -2.79 -3.94
C VAL A 762 22.41 -3.79 -4.32
N ASP A 763 21.42 -3.34 -5.11
CA ASP A 763 20.45 -4.21 -5.76
C ASP A 763 20.80 -4.37 -7.25
N VAL A 764 20.64 -5.59 -7.77
CA VAL A 764 20.79 -5.88 -9.20
C VAL A 764 19.58 -6.66 -9.68
N ASP A 765 18.81 -6.07 -10.59
CA ASP A 765 17.70 -6.74 -11.27
C ASP A 765 18.16 -7.26 -12.64
N ILE A 766 17.83 -8.51 -12.95
CA ILE A 766 18.19 -9.17 -14.22
C ILE A 766 17.02 -9.96 -14.79
N ILE A 767 17.08 -10.25 -16.09
CA ILE A 767 16.22 -11.21 -16.77
C ILE A 767 17.09 -12.33 -17.33
N ALA A 768 16.72 -13.59 -17.08
CA ALA A 768 17.33 -14.74 -17.72
C ALA A 768 16.31 -15.48 -18.61
N ASP A 769 16.76 -16.05 -19.72
CA ASP A 769 15.94 -16.93 -20.55
C ASP A 769 16.28 -18.42 -20.37
N LYS A 770 15.47 -19.27 -21.00
CA LYS A 770 15.62 -20.74 -20.96
C LYS A 770 16.94 -21.26 -21.52
N ASP A 771 17.67 -20.46 -22.30
CA ASP A 771 18.97 -20.83 -22.88
C ASP A 771 20.13 -20.40 -21.97
N GLY A 772 19.85 -19.73 -20.85
CA GLY A 772 20.83 -19.23 -19.89
C GLY A 772 21.39 -17.85 -20.25
N ASN A 773 20.84 -17.16 -21.26
CA ASN A 773 21.28 -15.79 -21.54
C ASN A 773 20.73 -14.85 -20.47
N VAL A 774 21.54 -13.87 -20.05
CA VAL A 774 21.19 -12.91 -19.01
C VAL A 774 21.24 -11.48 -19.56
N LEU A 775 20.16 -10.74 -19.33
CA LEU A 775 20.07 -9.30 -19.49
C LEU A 775 20.15 -8.64 -18.12
N ILE A 776 21.13 -7.76 -17.90
CA ILE A 776 21.14 -6.87 -16.74
C ILE A 776 20.07 -5.80 -16.96
N GLY A 777 19.09 -5.73 -16.07
CA GLY A 777 18.06 -4.69 -16.05
C GLY A 777 18.60 -3.41 -15.45
N GLY A 778 19.12 -3.48 -14.22
CA GLY A 778 19.68 -2.29 -13.56
C GLY A 778 20.53 -2.64 -12.34
N LEU A 779 21.58 -1.86 -12.13
CA LEU A 779 22.44 -1.92 -10.95
C LEU A 779 22.19 -0.66 -10.13
N MET A 780 21.66 -0.82 -8.91
CA MET A 780 21.22 0.26 -8.05
C MET A 780 22.09 0.34 -6.80
N GLU A 781 22.70 1.50 -6.56
CA GLU A 781 23.47 1.75 -5.34
C GLU A 781 22.58 2.42 -4.30
N HIS A 782 22.52 1.86 -3.09
CA HIS A 782 21.77 2.48 -1.99
C HIS A 782 22.52 3.68 -1.43
N ILE A 783 21.76 4.66 -0.93
CA ILE A 783 22.31 5.81 -0.23
C ILE A 783 22.59 5.43 1.23
N GLU A 784 21.63 4.78 1.89
CA GLU A 784 21.81 4.17 3.20
C GLU A 784 22.77 2.98 3.13
N GLU A 785 23.43 2.71 4.26
CA GLU A 785 24.35 1.58 4.39
C GLU A 785 23.61 0.28 4.69
N ALA A 786 24.28 -0.85 4.39
CA ALA A 786 23.76 -2.17 4.68
C ALA A 786 23.38 -2.30 6.16
N GLY A 787 22.14 -2.71 6.42
CA GLY A 787 21.53 -2.68 7.76
C GLY A 787 20.27 -1.82 7.83
N VAL A 788 20.11 -0.89 6.89
CA VAL A 788 18.80 -0.37 6.50
C VAL A 788 18.25 -1.26 5.39
N HIS A 789 17.04 -1.76 5.57
CA HIS A 789 16.44 -2.67 4.59
C HIS A 789 16.26 -1.99 3.22
N SER A 790 16.60 -2.69 2.13
CA SER A 790 16.51 -2.20 0.74
C SER A 790 15.22 -1.46 0.36
N GLY A 791 14.08 -1.94 0.86
CA GLY A 791 12.78 -1.29 0.69
C GLY A 791 12.67 0.12 1.30
N ASP A 792 13.35 0.37 2.43
CA ASP A 792 13.38 1.66 3.13
C ASP A 792 14.56 2.54 2.68
N SER A 793 15.53 1.98 1.99
CA SER A 793 16.66 2.72 1.44
C SER A 793 16.23 3.56 0.23
N SER A 794 16.81 4.75 0.16
CA SER A 794 16.97 5.50 -1.07
C SER A 794 17.98 4.77 -1.97
N CYS A 795 17.79 4.78 -3.29
CA CYS A 795 18.77 4.20 -4.23
C CYS A 795 18.92 5.00 -5.52
N SER A 796 20.08 4.83 -6.18
CA SER A 796 20.46 5.52 -7.41
C SER A 796 20.71 4.54 -8.55
N LEU A 797 20.17 4.86 -9.73
CA LEU A 797 20.47 4.23 -11.02
C LEU A 797 20.87 5.32 -12.02
N PRO A 798 22.08 5.29 -12.60
CA PRO A 798 23.18 4.37 -12.29
C PRO A 798 23.79 4.61 -10.88
N PRO A 799 24.70 3.74 -10.41
CA PRO A 799 25.47 3.96 -9.19
C PRO A 799 26.21 5.29 -9.22
N TYR A 800 26.24 6.00 -8.08
CA TYR A 800 26.82 7.34 -7.98
C TYR A 800 28.24 7.37 -7.40
N SER A 801 28.67 6.30 -6.70
CA SER A 801 29.99 6.24 -6.07
C SER A 801 30.77 4.94 -6.34
N LEU A 802 30.11 3.85 -6.73
CA LEU A 802 30.78 2.57 -7.00
C LEU A 802 31.72 2.62 -8.22
N SER A 803 32.93 2.06 -8.07
CA SER A 803 33.91 1.99 -9.15
C SER A 803 33.45 1.08 -10.31
N ALA A 804 33.87 1.38 -11.55
CA ALA A 804 33.55 0.55 -12.72
C ALA A 804 34.02 -0.91 -12.56
N LYS A 805 35.16 -1.14 -11.88
CA LYS A 805 35.67 -2.48 -11.57
C LYS A 805 34.71 -3.24 -10.67
N THR A 806 34.20 -2.59 -9.62
CA THR A 806 33.25 -3.16 -8.66
C THR A 806 31.91 -3.47 -9.33
N GLN A 807 31.41 -2.55 -10.15
CA GLN A 807 30.19 -2.77 -10.92
C GLN A 807 30.34 -3.93 -11.93
N ALA A 808 31.51 -4.10 -12.55
CA ALA A 808 31.77 -5.25 -13.45
C ALA A 808 31.80 -6.58 -12.68
N GLU A 809 32.35 -6.59 -11.46
CA GLU A 809 32.36 -7.77 -10.59
C GLU A 809 30.94 -8.14 -10.14
N LEU A 810 30.11 -7.16 -9.76
CA LEU A 810 28.69 -7.38 -9.43
C LEU A 810 27.93 -8.01 -10.60
N ARG A 811 28.12 -7.49 -11.83
CA ARG A 811 27.54 -8.08 -13.06
C ARG A 811 28.01 -9.51 -13.30
N ARG A 812 29.29 -9.81 -13.07
CA ARG A 812 29.83 -11.17 -13.21
C ARG A 812 29.17 -12.14 -12.21
N GLN A 813 29.05 -11.73 -10.95
CA GLN A 813 28.47 -12.58 -9.90
C GLN A 813 26.98 -12.84 -10.13
N VAL A 814 26.20 -11.82 -10.53
CA VAL A 814 24.75 -12.02 -10.77
C VAL A 814 24.47 -12.95 -11.94
N VAL A 815 25.29 -12.91 -13.01
CA VAL A 815 25.17 -13.86 -14.13
C VAL A 815 25.45 -15.29 -13.67
N MET A 816 26.51 -15.50 -12.89
CA MET A 816 26.83 -16.82 -12.33
C MET A 816 25.72 -17.36 -11.41
N LEU A 817 25.08 -16.48 -10.64
CA LEU A 817 23.95 -16.85 -9.78
C LEU A 817 22.72 -17.23 -10.61
N ALA A 818 22.41 -16.48 -11.67
CA ALA A 818 21.31 -16.80 -12.57
C ALA A 818 21.48 -18.17 -13.23
N GLU A 819 22.70 -18.47 -13.71
CA GLU A 819 23.07 -19.79 -14.25
C GLU A 819 22.98 -20.89 -13.17
N GLY A 820 23.54 -20.64 -11.99
CA GLY A 820 23.56 -21.60 -10.88
C GLY A 820 22.18 -21.96 -10.33
N LEU A 821 21.22 -21.04 -10.44
CA LEU A 821 19.82 -21.21 -10.02
C LEU A 821 18.90 -21.64 -11.17
N ASN A 822 19.38 -21.72 -12.41
CA ASN A 822 18.56 -21.98 -13.61
C ASN A 822 17.36 -21.01 -13.72
N VAL A 823 17.62 -19.72 -13.56
CA VAL A 823 16.58 -18.68 -13.61
C VAL A 823 15.96 -18.61 -15.01
N VAL A 824 14.63 -18.51 -15.06
CA VAL A 824 13.89 -18.17 -16.29
C VAL A 824 12.85 -17.11 -15.93
N GLY A 825 13.03 -15.89 -16.43
CA GLY A 825 12.27 -14.70 -16.02
C GLY A 825 13.13 -13.75 -15.20
N LEU A 826 12.51 -13.06 -14.23
CA LEU A 826 13.19 -12.06 -13.38
C LEU A 826 13.96 -12.72 -12.23
N MET A 827 15.07 -12.09 -11.87
CA MET A 827 15.78 -12.31 -10.59
C MET A 827 16.32 -10.99 -10.08
N ASN A 828 16.29 -10.82 -8.76
CA ASN A 828 16.95 -9.75 -8.04
C ASN A 828 18.07 -10.33 -7.17
N THR A 829 19.16 -9.59 -7.01
CA THR A 829 20.28 -9.97 -6.13
C THR A 829 20.75 -8.77 -5.33
N GLN A 830 20.91 -8.97 -4.02
CA GLN A 830 21.40 -7.96 -3.09
C GLN A 830 22.83 -8.26 -2.67
N PHE A 831 23.68 -7.23 -2.71
CA PHE A 831 25.07 -7.29 -2.30
C PHE A 831 25.39 -6.22 -1.27
N ALA A 832 26.43 -6.45 -0.48
CA ALA A 832 27.11 -5.44 0.33
C ALA A 832 28.55 -5.29 -0.17
N VAL A 833 29.00 -4.05 -0.34
CA VAL A 833 30.36 -3.70 -0.76
C VAL A 833 31.06 -3.02 0.40
N GLN A 834 32.16 -3.62 0.85
CA GLN A 834 32.98 -3.07 1.94
C GLN A 834 34.42 -2.87 1.49
N VAL A 835 35.03 -1.76 1.87
CA VAL A 835 36.44 -1.51 1.64
C VAL A 835 37.26 -2.22 2.72
N ASN A 836 38.22 -3.07 2.31
CA ASN A 836 39.10 -3.75 3.25
C ASN A 836 40.27 -2.84 3.72
N GLU A 837 41.10 -3.33 4.64
CA GLU A 837 42.27 -2.58 5.16
C GLU A 837 43.29 -2.18 4.09
N ALA A 838 43.34 -2.91 2.97
CA ALA A 838 44.22 -2.62 1.83
C ALA A 838 43.64 -1.55 0.89
N GLY A 839 42.40 -1.10 1.13
CA GLY A 839 41.69 -0.13 0.29
C GLY A 839 40.99 -0.73 -0.92
N ASP A 840 40.82 -2.06 -0.98
CA ASP A 840 40.10 -2.73 -2.07
C ASP A 840 38.64 -3.02 -1.69
N ASP A 841 37.74 -2.88 -2.65
CA ASP A 841 36.34 -3.28 -2.53
C ASP A 841 36.20 -4.81 -2.44
N VAL A 842 35.45 -5.27 -1.44
CA VAL A 842 35.06 -6.67 -1.26
C VAL A 842 33.54 -6.76 -1.39
N VAL A 843 33.08 -7.53 -2.37
CA VAL A 843 31.67 -7.82 -2.62
C VAL A 843 31.23 -9.02 -1.79
N PHE A 844 30.20 -8.84 -0.98
CA PHE A 844 29.51 -9.87 -0.22
C PHE A 844 28.09 -10.05 -0.74
N LEU A 845 27.68 -11.29 -0.96
CA LEU A 845 26.32 -11.64 -1.35
C LEU A 845 25.42 -11.67 -0.11
N LEU A 846 24.31 -10.93 -0.14
CA LEU A 846 23.32 -10.90 0.96
C LEU A 846 22.19 -11.90 0.70
N GLU A 847 21.52 -11.77 -0.44
CA GLU A 847 20.43 -12.67 -0.84
C GLU A 847 20.19 -12.65 -2.34
N VAL A 848 19.50 -13.68 -2.84
CA VAL A 848 19.01 -13.78 -4.21
C VAL A 848 17.52 -14.09 -4.18
N ASN A 849 16.76 -13.33 -4.95
CA ASN A 849 15.32 -13.43 -5.08
C ASN A 849 14.99 -13.82 -6.53
N PRO A 850 14.80 -15.12 -6.85
CA PRO A 850 14.57 -15.59 -8.23
C PRO A 850 13.12 -15.36 -8.69
N ARG A 851 12.69 -14.10 -8.58
CA ARG A 851 11.35 -13.60 -8.86
C ARG A 851 11.39 -12.10 -9.18
N ALA A 852 10.24 -11.50 -9.45
CA ALA A 852 10.13 -10.04 -9.51
C ALA A 852 10.46 -9.42 -8.13
N SER A 853 11.21 -8.32 -8.17
CA SER A 853 11.49 -7.45 -7.02
C SER A 853 10.64 -6.18 -7.11
N ARG A 854 10.54 -5.47 -5.97
CA ARG A 854 9.83 -4.19 -5.92
C ARG A 854 10.52 -3.08 -6.75
N THR A 855 11.79 -3.24 -7.10
CA THR A 855 12.56 -2.26 -7.87
C THR A 855 12.32 -2.34 -9.38
N VAL A 856 11.72 -3.44 -9.87
CA VAL A 856 11.45 -3.66 -11.31
C VAL A 856 10.71 -2.49 -11.99
N PRO A 857 9.65 -1.88 -11.40
CA PRO A 857 9.00 -0.72 -12.00
C PRO A 857 9.94 0.48 -12.09
N PHE A 858 10.62 0.84 -10.99
CA PHE A 858 11.59 1.94 -10.95
C PHE A 858 12.68 1.76 -12.02
N VAL A 859 13.28 0.57 -12.08
CA VAL A 859 14.30 0.24 -13.08
C VAL A 859 13.73 0.40 -14.49
N SER A 860 12.56 -0.19 -14.76
CA SER A 860 11.91 -0.12 -16.09
C SER A 860 11.67 1.32 -16.54
N LYS A 861 11.23 2.20 -15.63
CA LYS A 861 11.02 3.63 -15.92
C LYS A 861 12.33 4.38 -16.12
N ALA A 862 13.38 4.02 -15.39
CA ALA A 862 14.69 4.65 -15.54
C ALA A 862 15.36 4.32 -16.89
N ILE A 863 15.27 3.06 -17.33
CA ILE A 863 15.98 2.56 -18.53
C ILE A 863 15.11 2.51 -19.80
N GLY A 864 13.82 2.84 -19.70
CA GLY A 864 12.92 2.89 -20.85
C GLY A 864 12.52 1.55 -21.46
N ILE A 865 12.86 0.41 -20.84
CA ILE A 865 12.42 -0.92 -21.29
C ILE A 865 11.56 -1.62 -20.23
N PRO A 866 10.45 -2.29 -20.63
CA PRO A 866 9.53 -2.91 -19.69
C PRO A 866 10.01 -4.31 -19.27
N LEU A 867 10.81 -4.38 -18.20
CA LEU A 867 11.44 -5.63 -17.75
C LEU A 867 10.43 -6.75 -17.47
N ALA A 868 9.29 -6.43 -16.83
CA ALA A 868 8.25 -7.41 -16.54
C ALA A 868 7.62 -8.03 -17.80
N LYS A 869 7.44 -7.25 -18.88
CA LYS A 869 6.95 -7.76 -20.18
C LYS A 869 7.97 -8.70 -20.82
N ILE A 870 9.24 -8.31 -20.81
CA ILE A 870 10.33 -9.11 -21.42
C ILE A 870 10.47 -10.45 -20.70
N ALA A 871 10.48 -10.42 -19.37
CA ALA A 871 10.59 -11.61 -18.56
C ALA A 871 9.35 -12.52 -18.65
N ALA A 872 8.14 -11.96 -18.77
CA ALA A 872 6.93 -12.76 -18.95
C ALA A 872 6.98 -13.57 -20.25
N ARG A 873 7.50 -12.98 -21.32
CA ARG A 873 7.76 -13.67 -22.59
C ARG A 873 8.85 -14.73 -22.48
N CYS A 874 9.90 -14.48 -21.71
CA CYS A 874 10.92 -15.50 -21.39
C CYS A 874 10.30 -16.71 -20.68
N MET A 875 9.44 -16.47 -19.67
CA MET A 875 8.73 -17.53 -18.95
C MET A 875 7.78 -18.31 -19.87
N ALA A 876 7.16 -17.65 -20.85
CA ALA A 876 6.32 -18.29 -21.87
C ALA A 876 7.12 -18.94 -23.02
N GLY A 877 8.46 -18.87 -22.99
CA GLY A 877 9.36 -19.61 -23.88
C GLY A 877 10.05 -18.81 -24.98
N LYS A 878 9.84 -17.48 -25.09
CA LYS A 878 10.48 -16.60 -26.08
C LYS A 878 11.79 -16.02 -25.53
N THR A 879 12.91 -16.32 -26.17
CA THR A 879 14.25 -15.97 -25.67
C THR A 879 14.54 -14.46 -25.70
N LEU A 880 15.54 -13.99 -24.97
CA LEU A 880 15.96 -12.59 -25.01
C LEU A 880 16.38 -12.17 -26.44
N ALA A 881 17.02 -13.07 -27.17
CA ALA A 881 17.42 -12.86 -28.56
C ALA A 881 16.21 -12.69 -29.50
N GLU A 882 15.17 -13.51 -29.36
CA GLU A 882 13.92 -13.39 -30.13
C GLU A 882 13.16 -12.09 -29.84
N GLN A 883 13.38 -11.51 -28.67
CA GLN A 883 12.79 -10.23 -28.26
C GLN A 883 13.66 -9.02 -28.62
N GLY A 884 14.90 -9.22 -29.05
CA GLY A 884 15.87 -8.13 -29.26
C GLY A 884 16.39 -7.47 -27.97
N ALA A 885 16.16 -8.10 -26.81
CA ALA A 885 16.48 -7.57 -25.49
C ALA A 885 17.79 -8.17 -24.95
N THR A 886 18.92 -7.92 -25.61
CA THR A 886 20.20 -8.60 -25.31
C THR A 886 21.29 -7.68 -24.77
N LYS A 887 21.01 -6.40 -24.54
CA LYS A 887 22.00 -5.41 -24.10
C LYS A 887 21.48 -4.65 -22.89
N GLU A 888 22.31 -4.53 -21.88
CA GLU A 888 22.08 -3.64 -20.74
C GLU A 888 22.01 -2.18 -21.21
N ILE A 889 21.05 -1.43 -20.67
CA ILE A 889 20.91 0.01 -20.89
C ILE A 889 21.39 0.73 -19.63
N VAL A 890 22.38 1.62 -19.80
CA VAL A 890 22.89 2.48 -18.73
C VAL A 890 22.60 3.92 -19.12
N PRO A 891 21.60 4.58 -18.52
CA PRO A 891 21.26 5.96 -18.86
C PRO A 891 22.38 6.97 -18.54
N ASP A 892 22.50 8.02 -19.36
CA ASP A 892 23.39 9.18 -19.12
C ASP A 892 22.81 10.20 -18.11
N TYR A 893 21.62 9.91 -17.59
CA TYR A 893 20.96 10.66 -16.52
C TYR A 893 20.81 9.80 -15.27
N TYR A 894 20.63 10.44 -14.11
CA TYR A 894 20.40 9.78 -12.83
C TYR A 894 18.92 9.69 -12.53
N SER A 895 18.51 8.53 -12.06
CA SER A 895 17.21 8.27 -11.45
C SER A 895 17.44 7.87 -10.00
N VAL A 896 16.78 8.55 -9.07
CA VAL A 896 16.87 8.27 -7.64
C VAL A 896 15.49 7.90 -7.12
N LYS A 897 15.39 6.75 -6.44
CA LYS A 897 14.21 6.35 -5.69
C LYS A 897 14.37 6.76 -4.24
N GLU A 898 13.33 7.35 -3.65
CA GLU A 898 13.24 7.69 -2.22
C GLU A 898 12.02 7.02 -1.59
N ALA A 899 12.14 6.55 -0.34
CA ALA A 899 11.11 5.80 0.36
C ALA A 899 10.21 6.71 1.22
N ILE A 900 8.94 6.32 1.38
CA ILE A 900 7.92 7.07 2.13
C ILE A 900 7.43 6.28 3.34
N PHE A 901 7.41 6.93 4.51
CA PHE A 901 7.22 6.27 5.80
C PHE A 901 5.91 6.67 6.50
N PRO A 902 5.23 5.72 7.17
CA PRO A 902 3.96 5.98 7.86
C PRO A 902 4.12 6.50 9.30
N PHE A 903 5.33 6.89 9.75
CA PHE A 903 5.57 7.24 11.16
C PHE A 903 4.65 8.33 11.70
N ALA A 904 4.23 9.29 10.87
CA ALA A 904 3.28 10.33 11.27
C ALA A 904 1.91 9.77 11.72
N LYS A 905 1.53 8.58 11.25
CA LYS A 905 0.31 7.86 11.65
C LYS A 905 0.48 7.10 12.97
N PHE A 906 1.72 6.88 13.42
CA PHE A 906 2.06 6.05 14.57
C PHE A 906 2.97 6.80 15.56
N GLN A 907 2.45 7.81 16.25
CA GLN A 907 3.26 8.72 17.09
C GLN A 907 4.01 8.05 18.25
N GLY A 908 3.54 6.88 18.71
CA GLY A 908 4.22 6.08 19.74
C GLY A 908 5.44 5.31 19.23
N VAL A 909 5.67 5.28 17.91
CA VAL A 909 6.73 4.51 17.28
C VAL A 909 7.98 5.37 17.07
N ASP A 910 9.13 4.77 17.34
CA ASP A 910 10.43 5.36 17.02
C ASP A 910 10.67 5.44 15.49
N PRO A 911 10.79 6.66 14.90
CA PRO A 911 10.99 6.81 13.47
C PRO A 911 12.48 6.65 13.12
N ILE A 912 12.96 5.43 13.33
CA ILE A 912 14.32 4.99 13.01
C ILE A 912 14.26 3.89 11.95
N LEU A 913 15.25 3.91 11.06
CA LEU A 913 15.45 2.89 10.03
C LEU A 913 16.18 1.68 10.61
N GLY A 914 15.98 0.52 10.01
CA GLY A 914 16.61 -0.71 10.45
C GLY A 914 16.46 -1.85 9.44
N PRO A 915 16.77 -3.09 9.85
CA PRO A 915 16.79 -4.25 8.96
C PRO A 915 15.38 -4.76 8.58
N GLU A 916 14.33 -4.23 9.21
CA GLU A 916 12.94 -4.52 8.86
C GLU A 916 12.32 -3.33 8.12
N MET A 917 11.73 -3.62 6.95
CA MET A 917 11.06 -2.61 6.12
C MET A 917 9.80 -2.04 6.79
N ARG A 918 9.63 -0.72 6.72
CA ARG A 918 8.49 0.03 7.29
C ARG A 918 7.86 1.04 6.32
N SER A 919 8.48 1.31 5.18
CA SER A 919 7.94 2.22 4.15
C SER A 919 6.67 1.66 3.48
N THR A 920 5.78 2.56 3.07
CA THR A 920 4.51 2.23 2.39
C THR A 920 4.55 2.46 0.89
N GLY A 921 5.46 3.29 0.40
CA GLY A 921 5.56 3.63 -1.01
C GLY A 921 6.87 4.33 -1.34
N GLU A 922 7.00 4.75 -2.59
CA GLU A 922 8.23 5.33 -3.14
C GLU A 922 7.94 6.46 -4.14
N VAL A 923 8.93 7.31 -4.34
CA VAL A 923 8.96 8.35 -5.38
C VAL A 923 10.24 8.25 -6.19
N MET A 924 10.22 8.77 -7.41
CA MET A 924 11.40 8.86 -8.26
C MET A 924 11.70 10.31 -8.64
N GLY A 925 12.98 10.69 -8.54
CA GLY A 925 13.51 11.94 -9.04
C GLY A 925 14.51 11.69 -10.17
N VAL A 926 14.44 12.48 -11.24
CA VAL A 926 15.34 12.37 -12.39
C VAL A 926 16.20 13.62 -12.53
N GLY A 927 17.49 13.47 -12.81
CA GLY A 927 18.41 14.60 -12.92
C GLY A 927 19.64 14.33 -13.79
N ARG A 928 20.27 15.39 -14.30
CA ARG A 928 21.54 15.31 -15.04
C ARG A 928 22.76 15.10 -14.14
N SER A 929 22.55 15.08 -12.83
CA SER A 929 23.53 14.69 -11.82
C SER A 929 22.80 13.97 -10.69
N PHE A 930 23.52 13.15 -9.94
CA PHE A 930 22.98 12.50 -8.74
C PHE A 930 22.33 13.50 -7.78
N SER A 931 23.00 14.61 -7.46
CA SER A 931 22.47 15.63 -6.56
C SER A 931 21.17 16.27 -7.05
N ALA A 932 21.00 16.45 -8.37
CA ALA A 932 19.77 16.97 -8.95
C ALA A 932 18.62 15.96 -8.89
N ALA A 933 18.91 14.70 -9.19
CA ALA A 933 17.93 13.61 -9.08
C ALA A 933 17.48 13.41 -7.62
N PHE A 934 18.44 13.41 -6.69
CA PHE A 934 18.19 13.28 -5.26
C PHE A 934 17.37 14.46 -4.70
N ALA A 935 17.67 15.69 -5.12
CA ALA A 935 16.87 16.87 -4.73
C ALA A 935 15.39 16.70 -5.10
N ARG A 936 15.12 16.22 -6.32
CA ARG A 936 13.76 15.99 -6.81
C ARG A 936 13.09 14.82 -6.11
N ALA A 937 13.79 13.72 -5.87
CA ALA A 937 13.24 12.59 -5.13
C ALA A 937 12.81 13.03 -3.73
N GLN A 938 13.64 13.82 -3.04
CA GLN A 938 13.27 14.37 -1.73
C GLN A 938 12.10 15.38 -1.78
N GLU A 939 12.05 16.25 -2.80
CA GLU A 939 10.89 17.15 -3.00
C GLU A 939 9.61 16.35 -3.25
N ALA A 940 9.68 15.32 -4.09
CA ALA A 940 8.55 14.44 -4.39
C ALA A 940 8.07 13.68 -3.15
N GLY A 941 8.99 13.33 -2.24
CA GLY A 941 8.68 12.68 -0.96
C GLY A 941 8.21 13.65 0.13
N GLY A 942 8.03 14.94 -0.17
CA GLY A 942 7.60 15.94 0.81
C GLY A 942 8.67 16.36 1.83
N ILE A 943 9.93 15.92 1.64
CA ILE A 943 11.06 16.27 2.51
C ILE A 943 11.50 17.70 2.18
N LYS A 944 11.21 18.64 3.07
CA LYS A 944 11.55 20.06 2.88
C LYS A 944 13.05 20.29 2.98
N ALA A 945 13.54 21.21 2.14
CA ALA A 945 14.88 21.75 2.32
C ALA A 945 14.93 22.49 3.67
N PRO A 946 15.87 22.14 4.56
CA PRO A 946 16.02 22.86 5.82
C PRO A 946 16.34 24.34 5.51
N PRO A 947 15.67 25.30 6.17
CA PRO A 947 16.07 26.70 6.06
C PRO A 947 17.42 26.92 6.73
N VAL A 948 18.13 28.00 6.39
CA VAL A 948 19.40 28.35 7.05
C VAL A 948 19.12 28.70 8.52
N GLY A 949 19.77 27.99 9.45
CA GLY A 949 19.55 28.11 10.90
C GLY A 949 20.50 27.23 11.71
N LYS A 950 20.06 26.75 12.89
CA LYS A 950 20.86 25.83 13.71
C LYS A 950 20.67 24.38 13.28
N ALA A 951 21.75 23.72 12.86
CA ALA A 951 21.78 22.30 12.56
C ALA A 951 22.29 21.50 13.77
N PHE A 952 21.51 20.55 14.25
CA PHE A 952 21.90 19.65 15.33
C PHE A 952 22.65 18.43 14.78
N VAL A 953 23.88 18.20 15.23
CA VAL A 953 24.71 17.05 14.83
C VAL A 953 25.06 16.22 16.07
N SER A 954 24.59 14.99 16.13
CA SER A 954 24.94 14.05 17.20
C SER A 954 25.05 12.64 16.65
N VAL A 955 26.29 12.17 16.47
CA VAL A 955 26.59 10.89 15.81
C VAL A 955 27.30 9.89 16.73
N ARG A 956 27.27 8.61 16.35
CA ARG A 956 28.05 7.54 17.02
C ARG A 956 29.54 7.73 16.76
N ASP A 957 30.38 7.13 17.59
CA ASP A 957 31.84 7.33 17.50
C ASP A 957 32.44 6.96 16.13
N PRO A 958 32.07 5.83 15.49
CA PRO A 958 32.55 5.48 14.14
C PRO A 958 32.20 6.52 13.06
N ASP A 959 31.08 7.22 13.22
CA ASP A 959 30.55 8.16 12.23
C ASP A 959 31.18 9.55 12.31
N LYS A 960 31.93 9.85 13.39
CA LYS A 960 32.54 11.17 13.59
C LYS A 960 33.42 11.60 12.41
N GLN A 961 34.29 10.71 11.93
CA GLN A 961 35.14 11.01 10.78
C GLN A 961 34.33 11.25 9.50
N ARG A 962 33.27 10.45 9.29
CA ARG A 962 32.40 10.53 8.10
C ARG A 962 31.50 11.77 8.10
N VAL A 963 31.09 12.27 9.27
CA VAL A 963 30.20 13.44 9.38
C VAL A 963 30.93 14.77 9.19
N LEU A 964 32.26 14.81 9.32
CA LEU A 964 33.04 16.06 9.21
C LEU A 964 32.81 16.82 7.89
N PRO A 965 32.86 16.17 6.71
CA PRO A 965 32.57 16.87 5.45
C PRO A 965 31.13 17.41 5.39
N VAL A 966 30.17 16.71 6.01
CA VAL A 966 28.77 17.18 6.08
C VAL A 966 28.68 18.43 6.96
N ALA A 967 29.33 18.42 8.13
CA ALA A 967 29.36 19.57 9.03
C ALA A 967 30.08 20.78 8.41
N GLN A 968 31.16 20.56 7.66
CA GLN A 968 31.84 21.61 6.88
C GLN A 968 30.90 22.21 5.82
N ALA A 969 30.25 21.37 5.03
CA ALA A 969 29.32 21.78 3.98
C ALA A 969 28.10 22.56 4.53
N LEU A 970 27.64 22.24 5.74
CA LEU A 970 26.60 23.00 6.44
C LEU A 970 27.11 24.39 6.84
N VAL A 971 28.30 24.50 7.45
CA VAL A 971 28.87 25.79 7.86
C VAL A 971 29.14 26.68 6.65
N GLU A 972 29.65 26.12 5.55
CA GLU A 972 29.87 26.83 4.29
C GLU A 972 28.57 27.43 3.71
N ARG A 973 27.43 26.80 3.98
CA ARG A 973 26.09 27.26 3.57
C ARG A 973 25.44 28.20 4.59
N GLY A 974 26.15 28.59 5.64
CA GLY A 974 25.70 29.57 6.64
C GLY A 974 24.93 28.99 7.81
N TYR A 975 24.87 27.66 7.96
CA TYR A 975 24.29 27.04 9.15
C TYR A 975 25.21 27.22 10.35
N THR A 976 24.62 27.30 11.54
CA THR A 976 25.35 27.19 12.81
C THR A 976 25.19 25.78 13.36
N LEU A 977 26.25 25.22 13.96
CA LEU A 977 26.23 23.85 14.46
C LEU A 977 25.92 23.82 15.95
N VAL A 978 25.03 22.90 16.34
CA VAL A 978 24.74 22.52 17.72
C VAL A 978 25.02 21.02 17.85
N ALA A 979 25.68 20.56 18.91
CA ALA A 979 25.98 19.15 19.08
C ALA A 979 25.97 18.71 20.54
N THR A 980 25.76 17.41 20.76
CA THR A 980 25.99 16.81 22.09
C THR A 980 27.49 16.83 22.40
N ARG A 981 27.86 16.81 23.69
CA ARG A 981 29.24 16.99 24.17
C ARG A 981 30.29 16.18 23.40
N GLY A 982 30.02 14.89 23.18
CA GLY A 982 30.95 13.98 22.52
C GLY A 982 31.16 14.25 21.02
N THR A 983 30.12 14.69 20.31
CA THR A 983 30.22 15.11 18.90
C THR A 983 30.79 16.52 18.79
N GLY A 984 30.31 17.46 19.63
CA GLY A 984 30.75 18.85 19.62
C GLY A 984 32.23 19.03 19.96
N ALA A 985 32.74 18.31 20.96
CA ALA A 985 34.18 18.34 21.28
C ALA A 985 35.03 17.86 20.11
N TRP A 986 34.57 16.83 19.39
CA TRP A 986 35.27 16.29 18.23
C TRP A 986 35.24 17.26 17.03
N LEU A 987 34.10 17.91 16.76
CA LEU A 987 33.98 18.92 15.71
C LEU A 987 34.86 20.15 15.99
N GLN A 988 34.90 20.62 17.24
CA GLN A 988 35.75 21.74 17.67
C GLN A 988 37.24 21.41 17.51
N GLN A 989 37.66 20.19 17.83
CA GLN A 989 39.04 19.73 17.61
C GLN A 989 39.43 19.72 16.12
N ASN A 990 38.46 19.56 15.22
CA ASN A 990 38.64 19.60 13.77
C ASN A 990 38.35 20.98 13.16
N GLY A 991 38.34 22.04 13.97
CA GLY A 991 38.28 23.43 13.50
C GLY A 991 36.88 23.97 13.20
N LEU A 992 35.81 23.26 13.57
CA LEU A 992 34.44 23.74 13.40
C LEU A 992 33.88 24.33 14.70
N SER A 993 33.38 25.57 14.63
CA SER A 993 32.66 26.18 15.75
C SER A 993 31.32 25.47 15.94
N CYS A 994 31.07 25.00 17.17
CA CYS A 994 29.87 24.24 17.51
C CYS A 994 29.40 24.60 18.92
N GLU A 995 28.12 24.96 19.05
CA GLU A 995 27.46 25.12 20.34
C GLU A 995 27.21 23.74 20.97
N ILE A 996 27.39 23.62 22.28
CA ILE A 996 27.15 22.36 23.00
C ILE A 996 25.75 22.38 23.61
N VAL A 997 24.96 21.34 23.35
CA VAL A 997 23.62 21.14 23.94
C VAL A 997 23.58 19.89 24.81
N ASN A 998 22.76 19.93 25.87
CA ASN A 998 22.53 18.78 26.74
C ASN A 998 21.68 17.72 26.04
N LYS A 999 21.98 16.44 26.31
CA LYS A 999 21.00 15.36 26.13
C LYS A 999 19.86 15.51 27.14
N VAL A 1000 18.74 14.83 26.91
CA VAL A 1000 17.58 14.86 27.83
C VAL A 1000 17.98 14.48 29.26
N ALA A 1001 18.86 13.49 29.42
CA ALA A 1001 19.35 13.05 30.73
C ALA A 1001 20.39 13.99 31.39
N GLU A 1002 20.94 14.98 30.66
CA GLU A 1002 22.05 15.83 31.12
C GLU A 1002 21.61 17.16 31.75
N GLY A 1003 20.33 17.53 31.68
CA GLY A 1003 19.77 18.75 32.28
C GLY A 1003 18.98 19.62 31.29
N ARG A 1004 18.62 20.85 31.69
CA ARG A 1004 17.86 21.81 30.86
C ARG A 1004 18.60 23.14 30.66
N PRO A 1005 18.45 23.82 29.50
CA PRO A 1005 17.75 23.34 28.31
C PRO A 1005 18.49 22.16 27.65
N HIS A 1006 17.74 21.22 27.07
CA HIS A 1006 18.26 20.10 26.28
C HIS A 1006 17.77 20.15 24.83
N ILE A 1007 18.32 19.30 23.97
CA ILE A 1007 17.99 19.30 22.53
C ILE A 1007 16.49 19.23 22.23
N VAL A 1008 15.71 18.45 22.98
CA VAL A 1008 14.25 18.38 22.79
C VAL A 1008 13.54 19.71 23.10
N ASP A 1009 14.06 20.51 24.05
CA ASP A 1009 13.50 21.84 24.33
C ASP A 1009 13.75 22.76 23.12
N SER A 1010 14.97 22.73 22.55
CA SER A 1010 15.33 23.52 21.37
C SER A 1010 14.55 23.12 20.11
N ILE A 1011 14.24 21.83 19.93
CA ILE A 1011 13.36 21.38 18.83
C ILE A 1011 11.96 21.96 19.00
N LYS A 1012 11.37 21.84 20.20
CA LYS A 1012 10.04 22.37 20.53
C LYS A 1012 9.93 23.89 20.38
N ASN A 1013 11.02 24.61 20.67
CA ASN A 1013 11.10 26.06 20.52
C ASN A 1013 11.30 26.52 19.06
N GLY A 1014 11.42 25.60 18.10
CA GLY A 1014 11.71 25.93 16.70
C GLY A 1014 13.14 26.46 16.47
N GLU A 1015 14.07 26.20 17.40
CA GLU A 1015 15.46 26.67 17.28
C GLU A 1015 16.29 25.83 16.31
N ILE A 1016 15.90 24.56 16.09
CA ILE A 1016 16.63 23.58 15.27
C ILE A 1016 15.91 23.40 13.93
N VAL A 1017 16.66 23.53 12.83
CA VAL A 1017 16.11 23.46 11.46
C VAL A 1017 16.52 22.21 10.70
N TYR A 1018 17.59 21.54 11.15
CA TYR A 1018 18.08 20.29 10.56
C TYR A 1018 18.72 19.41 11.63
N ILE A 1019 18.52 18.09 11.56
CA ILE A 1019 19.06 17.13 12.53
C ILE A 1019 19.83 16.04 11.80
N VAL A 1020 21.08 15.79 12.20
CA VAL A 1020 21.87 14.62 11.84
C VAL A 1020 22.08 13.78 13.09
N ASN A 1021 21.36 12.66 13.20
CA ASN A 1021 21.40 11.81 14.39
C ASN A 1021 21.54 10.32 14.06
N THR A 1022 22.75 9.79 14.19
CA THR A 1022 23.04 8.35 14.08
C THR A 1022 23.16 7.74 15.46
N THR A 1023 22.61 6.54 15.68
CA THR A 1023 22.63 5.84 16.98
C THR A 1023 23.08 4.40 16.84
N GLU A 1024 23.67 3.84 17.92
CA GLU A 1024 24.14 2.46 17.95
C GLU A 1024 23.78 1.81 19.29
N GLY A 1025 23.27 0.58 19.23
CA GLY A 1025 22.86 -0.16 20.41
C GLY A 1025 21.54 0.31 21.03
N ARG A 1026 20.82 -0.62 21.65
CA ARG A 1026 19.43 -0.42 22.12
C ARG A 1026 19.28 0.73 23.11
N ALA A 1027 20.22 0.88 24.05
CA ALA A 1027 20.17 1.94 25.06
C ALA A 1027 20.26 3.33 24.42
N ALA A 1028 21.22 3.53 23.51
CA ALA A 1028 21.36 4.82 22.83
C ALA A 1028 20.17 5.12 21.90
N ILE A 1029 19.61 4.09 21.24
CA ILE A 1029 18.39 4.22 20.43
C ILE A 1029 17.22 4.70 21.32
N SER A 1030 17.00 4.06 22.47
CA SER A 1030 15.95 4.43 23.42
C SER A 1030 16.15 5.85 23.97
N ASP A 1031 17.37 6.22 24.35
CA ASP A 1031 17.67 7.55 24.91
C ASP A 1031 17.47 8.68 23.89
N SER A 1032 17.61 8.37 22.60
CA SER A 1032 17.48 9.32 21.49
C SER A 1032 16.10 9.33 20.83
N PHE A 1033 15.20 8.43 21.20
CA PHE A 1033 13.83 8.34 20.66
C PHE A 1033 13.10 9.69 20.71
N SER A 1034 13.19 10.38 21.85
CA SER A 1034 12.56 11.70 22.03
C SER A 1034 13.03 12.74 21.00
N ILE A 1035 14.27 12.69 20.54
CA ILE A 1035 14.79 13.61 19.52
C ILE A 1035 14.07 13.36 18.19
N ARG A 1036 14.03 12.10 17.75
CA ARG A 1036 13.44 11.71 16.47
C ARG A 1036 11.92 11.90 16.44
N ARG A 1037 11.24 11.57 17.54
CA ARG A 1037 9.80 11.78 17.68
C ARG A 1037 9.43 13.25 17.57
N GLU A 1038 10.14 14.11 18.28
CA GLU A 1038 9.84 15.55 18.31
C GLU A 1038 10.26 16.23 17.00
N ALA A 1039 11.30 15.74 16.34
CA ALA A 1039 11.65 16.16 14.98
C ALA A 1039 10.52 15.86 13.98
N LEU A 1040 9.93 14.65 14.06
CA LEU A 1040 8.79 14.26 13.22
C LEU A 1040 7.55 15.11 13.53
N GLN A 1041 7.22 15.30 14.82
CA GLN A 1041 6.06 16.07 15.26
C GLN A 1041 6.14 17.53 14.77
N HIS A 1042 7.28 18.19 14.97
CA HIS A 1042 7.51 19.58 14.55
C HIS A 1042 7.95 19.74 13.10
N ARG A 1043 7.91 18.67 12.29
CA ARG A 1043 8.28 18.67 10.86
C ARG A 1043 9.69 19.23 10.59
N VAL A 1044 10.63 18.98 11.50
CA VAL A 1044 12.05 19.32 11.33
C VAL A 1044 12.71 18.25 10.48
N THR A 1045 13.33 18.63 9.36
CA THR A 1045 14.05 17.69 8.50
C THR A 1045 15.19 17.02 9.27
N TYR A 1046 15.29 15.68 9.19
CA TYR A 1046 16.32 14.92 9.89
C TYR A 1046 16.90 13.80 9.03
N SER A 1047 18.12 13.40 9.35
CA SER A 1047 18.82 12.27 8.74
C SER A 1047 19.35 11.34 9.83
N THR A 1048 19.05 10.05 9.71
CA THR A 1048 19.48 9.01 10.65
C THR A 1048 20.75 8.28 10.21
N THR A 1049 21.26 8.57 9.01
CA THR A 1049 22.51 8.06 8.45
C THR A 1049 23.41 9.21 7.98
N VAL A 1050 24.73 9.03 8.04
CA VAL A 1050 25.67 10.04 7.54
C VAL A 1050 25.60 10.15 6.01
N ALA A 1051 25.39 9.05 5.31
CA ALA A 1051 25.29 9.03 3.86
C ALA A 1051 24.06 9.79 3.35
N GLY A 1052 22.89 9.59 3.98
CA GLY A 1052 21.68 10.36 3.70
C GLY A 1052 21.86 11.84 4.01
N ALA A 1053 22.54 12.19 5.11
CA ALA A 1053 22.85 13.58 5.43
C ALA A 1053 23.76 14.24 4.37
N LYS A 1054 24.79 13.52 3.90
CA LYS A 1054 25.69 13.98 2.84
C LYS A 1054 24.94 14.20 1.53
N ALA A 1055 24.09 13.25 1.11
CA ALA A 1055 23.29 13.35 -0.10
C ALA A 1055 22.32 14.56 -0.02
N LEU A 1056 21.62 14.73 1.11
CA LEU A 1056 20.71 15.85 1.34
C LEU A 1056 21.43 17.19 1.22
N VAL A 1057 22.53 17.40 1.95
CA VAL A 1057 23.26 18.68 1.96
C VAL A 1057 23.80 19.04 0.58
N HIS A 1058 24.30 18.06 -0.18
CA HIS A 1058 24.78 18.28 -1.55
C HIS A 1058 23.64 18.55 -2.55
N SER A 1059 22.42 18.10 -2.27
CA SER A 1059 21.26 18.29 -3.13
C SER A 1059 20.63 19.70 -3.02
N LEU A 1060 20.93 20.45 -1.94
CA LEU A 1060 20.25 21.71 -1.62
C LEU A 1060 20.35 22.77 -2.73
N GLU A 1061 21.45 22.80 -3.47
CA GLU A 1061 21.66 23.75 -4.58
C GLU A 1061 20.76 23.47 -5.80
N PHE A 1062 20.23 22.25 -5.90
CA PHE A 1062 19.39 21.81 -7.00
C PHE A 1062 17.88 21.93 -6.69
N ARG A 1063 17.50 22.25 -5.45
CA ARG A 1063 16.10 22.36 -5.02
C ARG A 1063 15.35 23.45 -5.80
N GLY A 1064 14.20 23.12 -6.36
CA GLY A 1064 13.36 24.02 -7.17
C GLY A 1064 14.00 24.51 -8.48
N THR A 1065 15.19 24.04 -8.86
CA THR A 1065 15.90 24.51 -10.07
C THR A 1065 15.82 23.50 -11.22
N GLY A 1066 16.23 23.93 -12.41
CA GLY A 1066 16.28 23.09 -13.60
C GLY A 1066 14.93 22.89 -14.32
N PRO A 1067 14.98 22.31 -15.54
CA PRO A 1067 13.80 22.02 -16.36
C PRO A 1067 13.13 20.71 -15.93
N VAL A 1068 11.86 20.52 -16.30
CA VAL A 1068 11.13 19.26 -16.13
C VAL A 1068 11.25 18.38 -17.36
N TRP A 1069 11.38 17.07 -17.16
CA TRP A 1069 11.53 16.10 -18.25
C TRP A 1069 10.38 15.09 -18.24
N SER A 1070 9.81 14.85 -19.42
CA SER A 1070 8.89 13.72 -19.60
C SER A 1070 9.68 12.44 -19.82
N LEU A 1071 9.12 11.30 -19.43
CA LEU A 1071 9.71 9.99 -19.72
C LEU A 1071 9.93 9.78 -21.21
N GLN A 1072 9.00 10.22 -22.06
CA GLN A 1072 9.10 10.10 -23.52
C GLN A 1072 10.30 10.90 -24.08
N GLU A 1073 10.69 12.01 -23.46
CA GLU A 1073 11.92 12.72 -23.84
C GLU A 1073 13.16 11.95 -23.41
N LEU A 1074 13.19 11.49 -22.16
CA LEU A 1074 14.32 10.75 -21.60
C LEU A 1074 14.58 9.43 -22.34
N HIS A 1075 13.53 8.68 -22.64
CA HIS A 1075 13.63 7.39 -23.32
C HIS A 1075 14.10 7.53 -24.77
N LYS A 1076 13.74 8.63 -25.46
CA LYS A 1076 14.28 8.93 -26.80
C LYS A 1076 15.79 9.17 -26.79
N GLU A 1077 16.34 9.67 -25.68
CA GLU A 1077 17.81 9.86 -25.54
C GLU A 1077 18.54 8.51 -25.43
N LEU A 1078 17.87 7.43 -25.03
CA LEU A 1078 18.46 6.10 -24.91
C LEU A 1078 18.55 5.35 -26.26
N GLU A 1079 17.77 5.76 -27.25
CA GLU A 1079 17.76 5.19 -28.61
C GLU A 1079 18.77 5.85 -29.55
N ALA A 1080 19.29 7.03 -29.18
CA ALA A 1080 20.22 7.85 -29.96
C ALA A 1080 21.68 7.40 -29.78
#